data_AF-A0A366RTF1-F1
#
_entry.id   AF-A0A366RTF1-F1
#
_cell.length_a   1.000
_cell.length_b   1.000
_cell.length_c   1.000
_cell.angle_alpha   90.00
_cell.angle_beta   90.00
_cell.angle_gamma   90.00
#
_symmetry.space_group_name_H-M   'P 1'
#
loop_
_entity.id
_entity.type
_entity.pdbx_description
1 polymer ?
#
loop_
_entity_poly.entity_id
_entity_poly.type
_entity_poly.pdbx_seq_one_letter_code
_entity_poly.pdbx_strand_id
1 'polypeptide(L)'
;MTAQFPLTYPPTCPQCDQLATRARVDAGKRSNTANRPYYYCQSGHKRQFVTWDDMEGISSHNPRCRCGYHSRRNQGNGPIPSKWFACASKTCSFSQNIETDDEPVYTRSPQRSQGSTMSSTVAASSCRDHDRKRSPSMEDANLHEIIQNMSIKAWRSADLTPEQLEALYEPILLEDALHKAATFPTYPHESDNQSAGRYQADMEDLEAFRFYVNKLAQVCDNERGGDTVSAIAILRGSTGPNYVIGSNFRDPEDLQMTKDFMQALLDLMGKNPDRLQPKALRSRVLWFILSFNIPRLQEYLQHLSQAVQECRESCERKEEDENSEPFKTLICLADKCDFKLDISKSNEEDKSISNCETMIKAIHTLDQTEISQRAKDAEMTRSEPWCKLRHYLGRWLSYRKAAEGIVTVSERWPDLFLDFEITMVPSASRLQKPNLPSGLTSSIIIQHVVAEDKSQDPDLNQLADGLEQMGIDEIIQTSQQSRKFRPRLHAESLVYEYLSTNGQTAVEYYWNRWSYIGSSKPTCRLCHYYFEALQDDKPAIRSSHYNLYRNWRLPEHHDAQTRDEILDKIVQRLRADVIKTLKEKKLRRKAKDSNTYSSFPEDLRMKDHTPGSTESDDRRSSGSTDSREASDGESEAVTSPTD
;
A
#
# COMPACT_ATOMS: atom_id res chain seq x y z
N MET A 1 23.52 22.62 -11.13
CA MET A 1 22.90 23.58 -12.06
C MET A 1 21.84 24.36 -11.28
N THR A 2 21.72 25.66 -11.50
CA THR A 2 20.67 26.51 -10.93
C THR A 2 19.63 26.82 -11.99
N ALA A 3 18.35 26.76 -11.64
CA ALA A 3 17.29 27.14 -12.57
C ALA A 3 17.46 28.62 -12.99
N GLN A 4 17.26 28.92 -14.27
CA GLN A 4 17.34 30.26 -14.81
C GLN A 4 15.97 30.95 -14.65
N PHE A 5 15.97 32.17 -14.11
CA PHE A 5 14.76 32.98 -13.94
C PHE A 5 14.88 34.29 -14.73
N PRO A 6 13.83 34.74 -15.43
CA PRO A 6 12.51 34.11 -15.53
C PRO A 6 12.57 32.74 -16.21
N LEU A 7 11.69 31.82 -15.81
CA LEU A 7 11.62 30.49 -16.38
C LEU A 7 11.38 30.58 -17.88
N THR A 8 12.16 29.83 -18.67
CA THR A 8 12.06 29.80 -20.14
C THR A 8 10.68 29.34 -20.61
N TYR A 9 10.04 28.46 -19.85
CA TYR A 9 8.69 27.97 -20.12
C TYR A 9 7.80 28.15 -18.88
N PRO A 10 6.55 28.65 -19.03
CA PRO A 10 5.60 28.68 -17.94
C PRO A 10 5.34 27.27 -17.41
N PRO A 11 5.34 27.05 -16.09
CA PRO A 11 5.04 25.76 -15.52
C PRO A 11 3.55 25.41 -15.73
N THR A 12 3.24 24.13 -15.85
CA THR A 12 1.85 23.64 -15.91
C THR A 12 1.26 23.51 -14.51
N CYS A 13 -0.03 23.79 -14.38
CA CYS A 13 -0.74 23.61 -13.12
C CYS A 13 -1.02 22.11 -12.90
N PRO A 14 -0.54 21.47 -11.81
CA PRO A 14 -0.70 20.04 -11.58
C PRO A 14 -2.12 19.63 -11.14
N GLN A 15 -3.11 20.50 -11.32
CA GLN A 15 -4.51 20.25 -10.98
C GLN A 15 -5.42 20.28 -12.22
N CYS A 16 -5.01 20.96 -13.29
CA CYS A 16 -5.80 21.07 -14.53
C CYS A 16 -4.95 21.03 -15.80
N ASP A 17 -3.64 20.83 -15.66
CA ASP A 17 -2.64 20.77 -16.73
C ASP A 17 -2.55 22.00 -17.64
N GLN A 18 -3.23 23.09 -17.28
CA GLN A 18 -3.15 24.37 -17.98
C GLN A 18 -1.84 25.09 -17.68
N LEU A 19 -1.29 25.78 -18.68
CA LEU A 19 -0.12 26.64 -18.53
C LEU A 19 -0.41 27.76 -17.53
N ALA A 20 0.52 27.98 -16.60
CA ALA A 20 0.37 29.01 -15.58
C ALA A 20 0.57 30.42 -16.15
N THR A 21 -0.21 31.37 -15.63
CA THR A 21 -0.13 32.77 -16.00
C THR A 21 0.88 33.48 -15.11
N ARG A 22 1.77 34.27 -15.71
CA ARG A 22 2.74 35.10 -14.99
C ARG A 22 2.10 36.40 -14.51
N ALA A 23 2.37 36.81 -13.27
CA ALA A 23 1.99 38.08 -12.69
C ALA A 23 3.09 38.63 -11.77
N ARG A 24 2.86 39.82 -11.21
CA ARG A 24 3.69 40.42 -10.15
C ARG A 24 2.83 40.75 -8.94
N VAL A 25 3.42 40.66 -7.76
CA VAL A 25 2.78 41.15 -6.52
C VAL A 25 2.73 42.67 -6.58
N ASP A 26 1.58 43.23 -6.22
CA ASP A 26 1.36 44.68 -6.14
C ASP A 26 2.46 45.37 -5.30
N ALA A 27 3.06 46.42 -5.86
CA ALA A 27 4.10 47.21 -5.23
C ALA A 27 3.60 48.00 -4.01
N GLY A 28 2.29 48.24 -3.90
CA GLY A 28 1.68 48.95 -2.76
C GLY A 28 1.53 48.10 -1.49
N LYS A 29 1.80 46.78 -1.54
CA LYS A 29 1.70 45.90 -0.37
C LYS A 29 2.91 46.07 0.55
N ARG A 30 2.68 46.33 1.84
CA ARG A 30 3.71 46.28 2.89
C ARG A 30 4.07 44.83 3.23
N SER A 31 4.62 44.09 2.27
CA SER A 31 5.17 42.74 2.46
C SER A 31 6.54 42.62 1.81
N ASN A 32 7.37 41.72 2.36
CA ASN A 32 8.65 41.31 1.77
C ASN A 32 8.52 40.65 0.38
N THR A 33 7.28 40.42 -0.08
CA THR A 33 6.97 39.86 -1.39
C THR A 33 6.53 40.89 -2.42
N ALA A 34 6.49 42.18 -2.07
CA ALA A 34 6.10 43.25 -2.99
C ALA A 34 6.95 43.24 -4.28
N ASN A 35 6.32 43.49 -5.43
CA ASN A 35 6.93 43.52 -6.76
C ASN A 35 7.55 42.19 -7.27
N ARG A 36 7.48 41.09 -6.50
CA ARG A 36 8.02 39.80 -6.92
C ARG A 36 7.19 39.15 -8.03
N PRO A 37 7.82 38.63 -9.10
CA PRO A 37 7.13 37.91 -10.17
C PRO A 37 6.78 36.47 -9.75
N TYR A 38 5.59 36.00 -10.13
CA TYR A 38 5.14 34.64 -9.83
C TYR A 38 4.22 34.11 -10.94
N TYR A 39 4.12 32.79 -11.02
CA TYR A 39 3.14 32.08 -11.83
C TYR A 39 1.97 31.62 -10.95
N TYR A 40 0.75 31.68 -11.49
CA TYR A 40 -0.46 31.15 -10.85
C TYR A 40 -1.38 30.50 -11.88
N CYS A 41 -2.26 29.62 -11.40
CA CYS A 41 -3.27 29.01 -12.27
C CYS A 41 -4.52 29.91 -12.40
N GLN A 42 -4.92 30.22 -13.63
CA GLN A 42 -6.09 31.06 -13.90
C GLN A 42 -7.42 30.35 -13.65
N SER A 43 -7.47 29.01 -13.76
CA SER A 43 -8.65 28.15 -13.55
C SER A 43 -9.10 28.01 -12.09
N GLY A 44 -8.80 28.98 -11.22
CA GLY A 44 -9.24 28.96 -9.82
C GLY A 44 -8.32 28.24 -8.83
N HIS A 45 -7.24 27.59 -9.28
CA HIS A 45 -6.28 26.90 -8.40
C HIS A 45 -5.23 27.83 -7.76
N LYS A 46 -5.48 29.14 -7.67
CA LYS A 46 -4.52 30.12 -7.10
C LYS A 46 -4.11 29.84 -5.64
N ARG A 47 -4.93 29.11 -4.88
CA ARG A 47 -4.60 28.70 -3.50
C ARG A 47 -3.79 27.40 -3.43
N GLN A 48 -3.63 26.70 -4.54
CA GLN A 48 -3.01 25.36 -4.63
C GLN A 48 -1.77 25.37 -5.53
N PHE A 49 -1.72 26.27 -6.51
CA PHE A 49 -0.61 26.44 -7.41
C PHE A 49 -0.23 27.92 -7.55
N VAL A 50 0.85 28.27 -6.87
CA VAL A 50 1.62 29.50 -7.04
C VAL A 50 3.10 29.14 -6.96
N THR A 51 3.92 29.70 -7.86
CA THR A 51 5.37 29.56 -7.80
C THR A 51 6.08 30.84 -8.18
N TRP A 52 7.14 31.18 -7.46
CA TRP A 52 7.93 32.39 -7.72
C TRP A 52 8.79 32.23 -8.96
N ASP A 53 8.94 33.32 -9.71
CA ASP A 53 9.71 33.41 -10.94
C ASP A 53 10.94 34.33 -10.79
N ASP A 54 11.68 34.12 -9.69
CA ASP A 54 12.86 34.88 -9.31
C ASP A 54 13.91 33.98 -8.63
N MET A 55 15.07 34.52 -8.24
CA MET A 55 16.13 33.75 -7.56
C MET A 55 15.98 33.72 -6.03
N GLU A 56 14.98 34.40 -5.45
CA GLU A 56 14.96 34.66 -4.01
C GLU A 56 14.62 33.41 -3.18
N GLY A 57 15.49 33.07 -2.24
CA GLY A 57 15.39 31.84 -1.45
C GLY A 57 16.07 30.62 -2.09
N ILE A 58 16.70 30.77 -3.27
CA ILE A 58 17.52 29.72 -3.91
C ILE A 58 18.99 29.93 -3.52
N SER A 59 19.65 28.89 -3.02
CA SER A 59 21.07 28.91 -2.64
C SER A 59 21.72 27.60 -3.06
N SER A 60 23.03 27.63 -3.36
CA SER A 60 23.83 26.42 -3.60
C SER A 60 23.88 25.47 -2.39
N HIS A 61 23.53 25.95 -1.19
CA HIS A 61 23.45 25.16 0.03
C HIS A 61 22.08 24.47 0.20
N ASN A 62 21.07 24.83 -0.59
CA ASN A 62 19.77 24.19 -0.52
C ASN A 62 19.84 22.77 -1.12
N PRO A 63 19.06 21.80 -0.61
CA PRO A 63 18.99 20.47 -1.19
C PRO A 63 18.54 20.54 -2.64
N ARG A 64 19.00 19.60 -3.47
CA ARG A 64 18.59 19.54 -4.87
C ARG A 64 17.21 18.88 -5.00
N CYS A 65 16.38 19.43 -5.89
CA CYS A 65 15.13 18.79 -6.28
C CYS A 65 15.40 17.57 -7.19
N ARG A 66 14.35 16.77 -7.45
CA ARG A 66 14.38 15.66 -8.43
C ARG A 66 14.80 16.12 -9.85
N CYS A 67 14.51 17.38 -10.17
CA CYS A 67 14.95 18.06 -11.38
C CYS A 67 16.45 18.45 -11.43
N GLY A 68 17.24 18.10 -10.41
CA GLY A 68 18.68 18.40 -10.34
C GLY A 68 19.05 19.84 -9.96
N TYR A 69 18.08 20.77 -9.93
CA TYR A 69 18.26 22.16 -9.50
C TYR A 69 18.28 22.31 -7.98
N HIS A 70 19.01 23.31 -7.47
CA HIS A 70 18.88 23.71 -6.07
C HIS A 70 17.45 24.20 -5.77
N SER A 71 16.87 23.67 -4.70
CA SER A 71 15.51 24.02 -4.27
C SER A 71 15.42 25.46 -3.74
N ARG A 72 14.20 25.97 -3.60
CA ARG A 72 13.90 27.28 -2.99
C ARG A 72 13.44 27.08 -1.56
N ARG A 73 14.03 27.82 -0.62
CA ARG A 73 13.55 27.96 0.75
C ARG A 73 12.34 28.88 0.78
N ASN A 74 11.23 28.39 1.32
CA ASN A 74 9.99 29.12 1.52
C ASN A 74 9.68 29.25 3.02
N GLN A 75 8.88 30.25 3.37
CA GLN A 75 8.37 30.47 4.71
C GLN A 75 6.87 30.75 4.64
N GLY A 76 6.10 30.02 5.44
CA GLY A 76 4.66 30.17 5.56
C GLY A 76 4.31 31.22 6.60
N ASN A 77 3.29 32.02 6.33
CA ASN A 77 2.75 33.04 7.25
C ASN A 77 1.61 32.48 8.11
N GLY A 78 1.65 31.18 8.43
CA GLY A 78 0.66 30.52 9.29
C GLY A 78 0.83 30.88 10.78
N PRO A 79 -0.10 30.45 11.66
CA PRO A 79 -0.01 30.70 13.11
C PRO A 79 1.30 30.19 13.73
N ILE A 80 1.87 29.14 13.13
CA ILE A 80 3.22 28.64 13.38
C ILE A 80 3.99 28.82 12.07
N PRO A 81 5.05 29.65 12.03
CA PRO A 81 5.84 29.87 10.82
C PRO A 81 6.57 28.58 10.39
N SER A 82 6.04 27.89 9.39
CA SER A 82 6.72 26.73 8.81
C SER A 82 7.75 27.17 7.77
N LYS A 83 8.91 26.52 7.75
CA LYS A 83 9.94 26.71 6.72
C LYS A 83 10.11 25.41 5.97
N TRP A 84 10.22 25.46 4.64
CA TRP A 84 10.41 24.27 3.82
C TRP A 84 11.19 24.60 2.54
N PHE A 85 11.88 23.61 2.00
CA PHE A 85 12.42 23.63 0.64
C PHE A 85 11.38 23.14 -0.34
N ALA A 86 11.28 23.75 -1.51
CA ALA A 86 10.46 23.27 -2.62
C ALA A 86 11.17 23.42 -3.97
N CYS A 87 10.78 22.64 -4.97
CA CYS A 87 11.28 22.80 -6.33
C CYS A 87 11.13 24.26 -6.81
N ALA A 88 12.24 24.89 -7.20
CA ALA A 88 12.26 26.31 -7.56
C ALA A 88 11.55 26.61 -8.90
N SER A 89 11.58 25.67 -9.84
CA SER A 89 10.95 25.73 -11.17
C SER A 89 9.56 25.09 -11.21
N LYS A 90 9.12 24.43 -10.13
CA LYS A 90 7.93 23.56 -10.09
C LYS A 90 7.85 22.48 -11.18
N THR A 91 8.97 22.09 -11.76
CA THR A 91 9.05 20.96 -12.71
C THR A 91 8.97 19.60 -12.02
N CYS A 92 9.09 19.54 -10.70
CA CYS A 92 8.83 18.32 -9.93
C CYS A 92 8.11 18.64 -8.60
N SER A 93 7.63 17.59 -7.93
CA SER A 93 6.88 17.64 -6.67
C SER A 93 7.75 17.79 -5.41
N PHE A 94 9.08 17.96 -5.55
CA PHE A 94 10.00 18.04 -4.41
C PHE A 94 9.56 19.10 -3.38
N SER A 95 9.42 18.65 -2.13
CA SER A 95 9.14 19.47 -0.95
C SER A 95 9.73 18.81 0.29
N GLN A 96 10.44 19.56 1.13
CA GLN A 96 11.08 19.06 2.34
C GLN A 96 10.95 20.09 3.46
N ASN A 97 10.41 19.72 4.62
CA ASN A 97 10.32 20.63 5.77
C ASN A 97 11.72 20.92 6.34
N ILE A 98 11.92 22.13 6.85
CA ILE A 98 13.12 22.51 7.59
C ILE A 98 12.77 22.33 9.06
N GLU A 99 13.32 21.31 9.69
CA GLU A 99 13.21 21.09 11.13
C GLU A 99 13.83 22.30 11.85
N THR A 100 13.05 22.91 12.73
CA THR A 100 13.52 23.93 13.67
C THR A 100 13.48 23.29 15.05
N ASP A 101 14.63 23.18 15.71
CA ASP A 101 14.82 22.52 17.01
C ASP A 101 14.10 23.17 18.21
N ASP A 102 13.02 23.93 17.99
CA ASP A 102 12.30 24.62 19.05
C ASP A 102 10.97 23.89 19.36
N GLU A 103 11.04 22.98 20.32
CA GLU A 103 9.91 22.39 21.06
C GLU A 103 9.02 23.49 21.70
N PRO A 104 7.71 23.53 21.45
CA PRO A 104 6.79 24.30 22.28
C PRO A 104 6.34 23.46 23.48
N VAL A 105 6.88 23.80 24.64
CA VAL A 105 6.46 23.33 25.97
C VAL A 105 4.96 23.63 26.16
N TYR A 106 4.13 22.57 26.23
CA TYR A 106 2.73 22.68 26.64
C TYR A 106 2.63 22.73 28.17
N THR A 107 2.32 23.89 28.73
CA THR A 107 1.81 24.03 30.11
C THR A 107 0.29 24.21 30.10
N ARG A 108 -0.41 23.45 30.96
CA ARG A 108 -1.87 23.42 31.11
C ARG A 108 -2.39 24.54 32.04
N SER A 109 -3.43 25.24 31.54
CA SER A 109 -4.62 25.81 32.22
C SER A 109 -4.44 27.06 33.13
N PRO A 110 -5.47 27.94 33.37
CA PRO A 110 -6.94 27.70 33.32
C PRO A 110 -7.86 28.83 32.75
N GLN A 111 -9.17 28.51 32.74
CA GLN A 111 -10.40 29.30 32.44
C GLN A 111 -10.36 30.84 32.64
N ARG A 112 -10.98 31.62 31.72
CA ARG A 112 -12.25 32.39 31.93
C ARG A 112 -12.64 33.32 30.77
N SER A 113 -13.97 33.45 30.60
CA SER A 113 -14.80 34.59 30.16
C SER A 113 -14.80 35.12 28.71
N GLN A 114 -15.95 34.90 28.06
CA GLN A 114 -16.87 35.87 27.43
C GLN A 114 -16.30 37.12 26.74
N GLY A 115 -16.74 37.35 25.50
CA GLY A 115 -16.68 38.66 24.84
C GLY A 115 -17.13 38.63 23.37
N SER A 116 -18.40 38.94 23.15
CA SER A 116 -19.08 39.11 21.86
C SER A 116 -18.52 40.26 21.02
N THR A 117 -18.61 40.16 19.68
CA THR A 117 -19.04 41.20 18.71
C THR A 117 -18.80 40.65 17.28
N MET A 118 -19.82 40.29 16.48
CA MET A 118 -20.79 41.08 15.69
C MET A 118 -20.19 41.91 14.54
N SER A 119 -20.72 41.59 13.33
CA SER A 119 -21.01 42.50 12.20
C SER A 119 -19.82 43.00 11.36
N SER A 120 -19.92 43.30 10.06
CA SER A 120 -21.00 43.37 9.06
C SER A 120 -20.31 43.61 7.69
N THR A 121 -20.61 42.88 6.62
CA THR A 121 -21.60 43.18 5.53
C THR A 121 -21.13 44.16 4.43
N VAL A 122 -21.57 43.86 3.19
CA VAL A 122 -21.82 44.71 1.97
C VAL A 122 -20.65 45.41 1.27
N ALA A 123 -20.61 45.69 -0.04
CA ALA A 123 -21.44 45.41 -1.23
C ALA A 123 -20.52 45.61 -2.47
N ALA A 124 -20.67 44.84 -3.55
CA ALA A 124 -21.21 45.25 -4.86
C ALA A 124 -20.68 46.56 -5.49
N SER A 125 -20.11 46.47 -6.71
CA SER A 125 -20.47 47.36 -7.82
C SER A 125 -19.85 46.92 -9.16
N SER A 126 -20.64 47.14 -10.22
CA SER A 126 -20.54 46.79 -11.64
C SER A 126 -19.78 47.84 -12.50
N CYS A 127 -19.28 47.41 -13.68
CA CYS A 127 -19.37 48.01 -15.04
C CYS A 127 -18.37 47.27 -15.98
N ARG A 128 -18.80 46.57 -17.07
CA ARG A 128 -19.04 47.02 -18.49
C ARG A 128 -17.84 47.78 -19.09
N ASP A 129 -17.33 47.60 -20.32
CA ASP A 129 -17.61 46.83 -21.54
C ASP A 129 -16.34 46.91 -22.43
N HIS A 130 -16.05 45.89 -23.27
CA HIS A 130 -15.89 46.01 -24.74
C HIS A 130 -15.12 44.88 -25.42
N ASP A 131 -15.73 44.42 -26.52
CA ASP A 131 -15.35 43.42 -27.50
C ASP A 131 -13.97 43.55 -28.17
N ARG A 132 -13.41 42.38 -28.53
CA ARG A 132 -13.06 42.10 -29.95
C ARG A 132 -12.96 40.61 -30.24
N LYS A 133 -13.91 40.12 -31.04
CA LYS A 133 -13.98 38.78 -31.66
C LYS A 133 -12.84 38.56 -32.66
N ARG A 134 -12.29 37.35 -32.67
CA ARG A 134 -11.60 36.73 -33.82
C ARG A 134 -12.06 35.27 -33.90
N SER A 135 -12.68 34.90 -35.01
CA SER A 135 -13.22 33.56 -35.28
C SER A 135 -12.09 32.61 -35.72
N PRO A 136 -12.06 31.32 -35.30
CA PRO A 136 -11.20 30.31 -35.90
C PRO A 136 -11.88 29.62 -37.09
N SER A 137 -11.06 29.13 -38.01
CA SER A 137 -11.42 28.46 -39.27
C SER A 137 -12.01 27.07 -39.09
N MET A 138 -12.76 26.61 -40.11
CA MET A 138 -13.50 25.34 -40.16
C MET A 138 -12.69 24.06 -39.89
N GLU A 139 -11.36 24.08 -39.99
CA GLU A 139 -10.50 22.92 -39.70
C GLU A 139 -10.22 22.73 -38.20
N ASP A 140 -10.28 23.80 -37.40
CA ASP A 140 -10.13 23.72 -35.94
C ASP A 140 -11.38 23.16 -35.26
N ALA A 141 -12.57 23.37 -35.84
CA ALA A 141 -13.83 22.88 -35.28
C ALA A 141 -13.90 21.35 -35.21
N ASN A 142 -13.31 20.67 -36.20
CA ASN A 142 -13.35 19.21 -36.29
C ASN A 142 -12.34 18.56 -35.32
N LEU A 143 -11.17 19.18 -35.11
CA LEU A 143 -10.21 18.75 -34.10
C LEU A 143 -10.70 19.06 -32.68
N HIS A 144 -11.38 20.20 -32.48
CA HIS A 144 -11.97 20.56 -31.19
C HIS A 144 -13.16 19.66 -30.83
N GLU A 145 -13.94 19.20 -31.80
CA GLU A 145 -15.05 18.25 -31.59
C GLU A 145 -14.53 16.82 -31.34
N ILE A 146 -13.42 16.41 -31.98
CA ILE A 146 -12.74 15.13 -31.67
C ILE A 146 -12.06 15.18 -30.30
N ILE A 147 -11.38 16.27 -29.95
CA ILE A 147 -10.77 16.46 -28.63
C ILE A 147 -11.85 16.64 -27.55
N GLN A 148 -12.96 17.32 -27.82
CA GLN A 148 -14.10 17.37 -26.90
C GLN A 148 -14.76 16.00 -26.78
N ASN A 149 -14.95 15.23 -27.85
CA ASN A 149 -15.55 13.89 -27.76
C ASN A 149 -14.63 12.86 -27.08
N MET A 150 -13.30 13.00 -27.22
CA MET A 150 -12.33 12.19 -26.46
C MET A 150 -12.19 12.66 -25.00
N SER A 151 -12.30 13.97 -24.73
CA SER A 151 -12.20 14.56 -23.40
C SER A 151 -13.50 14.49 -22.59
N ILE A 152 -14.67 14.37 -23.23
CA ILE A 152 -15.98 14.21 -22.58
C ILE A 152 -16.17 12.77 -22.08
N LYS A 153 -15.50 11.78 -22.68
CA LYS A 153 -15.46 10.41 -22.14
C LYS A 153 -14.57 10.24 -20.90
N ALA A 154 -13.69 11.21 -20.60
CA ALA A 154 -12.66 11.04 -19.58
C ALA A 154 -12.94 11.71 -18.21
N TRP A 155 -14.10 12.36 -18.02
CA TRP A 155 -14.35 13.16 -16.80
C TRP A 155 -15.76 13.04 -16.23
N ARG A 156 -16.24 11.80 -16.08
CA ARG A 156 -17.32 11.50 -15.16
C ARG A 156 -16.85 10.35 -14.27
N SER A 157 -17.13 10.45 -12.97
CA SER A 157 -17.22 9.29 -12.08
C SER A 157 -18.45 8.45 -12.49
N ALA A 158 -18.51 7.99 -13.73
CA ALA A 158 -19.71 8.13 -14.57
C ALA A 158 -20.81 7.08 -14.41
N ASP A 159 -20.55 6.04 -13.63
CA ASP A 159 -21.22 4.78 -13.85
C ASP A 159 -21.95 4.25 -12.62
N LEU A 160 -21.74 4.90 -11.46
CA LEU A 160 -22.52 4.67 -10.25
C LEU A 160 -23.48 5.84 -10.00
N THR A 161 -24.72 5.50 -9.70
CA THR A 161 -25.74 6.45 -9.24
C THR A 161 -25.38 7.02 -7.86
N PRO A 162 -25.93 8.19 -7.46
CA PRO A 162 -25.78 8.71 -6.10
C PRO A 162 -26.11 7.67 -5.02
N GLU A 163 -27.19 6.91 -5.22
CA GLU A 163 -27.65 5.87 -4.31
C GLU A 163 -26.61 4.74 -4.18
N GLN A 164 -25.99 4.34 -5.30
CA GLN A 164 -24.91 3.35 -5.31
C GLN A 164 -23.63 3.84 -4.61
N LEU A 165 -23.30 5.13 -4.77
CA LEU A 165 -22.17 5.74 -4.07
C LEU A 165 -22.42 5.79 -2.56
N GLU A 166 -23.63 6.13 -2.14
CA GLU A 166 -24.04 6.10 -0.73
C GLU A 166 -23.95 4.69 -0.16
N ALA A 167 -24.58 3.71 -0.82
CA ALA A 167 -24.58 2.31 -0.43
C ALA A 167 -23.16 1.74 -0.25
N LEU A 168 -22.21 2.13 -1.11
CA LEU A 168 -20.82 1.70 -1.03
C LEU A 168 -20.02 2.45 0.04
N TYR A 169 -20.05 3.78 0.04
CA TYR A 169 -19.09 4.58 0.81
C TYR A 169 -19.54 4.89 2.23
N GLU A 170 -20.83 4.90 2.54
CA GLU A 170 -21.32 5.09 3.91
C GLU A 170 -20.78 4.03 4.89
N PRO A 171 -20.95 2.72 4.66
CA PRO A 171 -20.38 1.70 5.56
C PRO A 171 -18.86 1.75 5.61
N ILE A 172 -18.20 2.12 4.50
CA ILE A 172 -16.75 2.29 4.45
C ILE A 172 -16.28 3.43 5.36
N LEU A 173 -16.97 4.57 5.32
CA LEU A 173 -16.66 5.74 6.14
C LEU A 173 -16.88 5.46 7.62
N LEU A 174 -17.97 4.77 7.98
CA LEU A 174 -18.26 4.39 9.35
C LEU A 174 -17.16 3.49 9.93
N GLU A 175 -16.78 2.42 9.22
CA GLU A 175 -15.72 1.54 9.71
C GLU A 175 -14.34 2.20 9.72
N ASP A 176 -14.00 3.04 8.74
CA ASP A 176 -12.77 3.85 8.76
C ASP A 176 -12.74 4.80 9.97
N ALA A 177 -13.90 5.34 10.37
CA ALA A 177 -14.02 6.19 11.56
C ALA A 177 -13.89 5.42 12.87
N LEU A 178 -14.60 4.28 13.02
CA LEU A 178 -14.44 3.36 14.15
C LEU A 178 -12.99 2.90 14.30
N HIS A 179 -12.31 2.69 13.18
CA HIS A 179 -10.91 2.33 13.19
C HIS A 179 -10.03 3.47 13.73
N LYS A 180 -10.20 4.70 13.23
CA LYS A 180 -9.40 5.86 13.67
C LYS A 180 -9.60 6.24 15.13
N ALA A 181 -10.82 6.06 15.64
CA ALA A 181 -11.12 6.26 17.05
C ALA A 181 -10.52 5.15 17.95
N ALA A 182 -9.96 4.09 17.36
CA ALA A 182 -9.44 2.91 18.08
C ALA A 182 -10.46 2.33 19.06
N THR A 183 -11.75 2.46 18.75
CA THR A 183 -12.86 2.23 19.68
C THR A 183 -12.95 0.77 20.11
N PHE A 184 -12.53 -0.14 19.25
CA PHE A 184 -12.75 -1.58 19.40
C PHE A 184 -11.45 -2.40 19.24
N PRO A 185 -11.29 -3.51 20.01
CA PRO A 185 -10.27 -4.53 19.74
C PRO A 185 -10.40 -5.10 18.31
N THR A 186 -9.30 -5.62 17.77
CA THR A 186 -9.33 -6.40 16.52
C THR A 186 -9.55 -7.89 16.80
N TYR A 187 -10.08 -8.64 15.83
CA TYR A 187 -10.12 -10.11 15.97
C TYR A 187 -8.70 -10.68 16.15
N PRO A 188 -8.50 -11.62 17.09
CA PRO A 188 -7.29 -12.42 17.12
C PRO A 188 -7.18 -13.23 15.83
N HIS A 189 -5.95 -13.59 15.47
CA HIS A 189 -5.60 -14.29 14.24
C HIS A 189 -6.38 -15.61 14.10
N GLU A 190 -7.49 -15.61 13.35
CA GLU A 190 -7.98 -16.84 12.75
C GLU A 190 -7.02 -17.16 11.60
N SER A 191 -6.18 -18.17 11.79
CA SER A 191 -5.59 -18.84 10.65
C SER A 191 -6.77 -19.37 9.85
N ASP A 192 -7.05 -18.77 8.69
CA ASP A 192 -7.92 -19.37 7.68
C ASP A 192 -7.26 -20.70 7.25
N ASN A 193 -7.47 -21.75 8.04
CA ASN A 193 -7.38 -23.14 7.61
C ASN A 193 -8.64 -23.43 6.81
N GLN A 194 -8.82 -22.71 5.70
CA GLN A 194 -9.83 -23.06 4.73
C GLN A 194 -9.23 -24.12 3.81
N SER A 195 -9.58 -25.37 4.13
CA SER A 195 -9.56 -26.55 3.26
C SER A 195 -8.22 -26.96 2.64
N ALA A 196 -7.31 -27.48 3.46
CA ALA A 196 -6.33 -28.48 3.00
C ALA A 196 -7.04 -29.84 2.86
N GLY A 197 -7.71 -30.03 1.73
CA GLY A 197 -8.48 -31.23 1.44
C GLY A 197 -8.37 -31.64 -0.02
N ARG A 198 -7.41 -32.53 -0.29
CA ARG A 198 -7.16 -33.34 -1.51
C ARG A 198 -6.38 -32.63 -2.64
N TYR A 199 -5.48 -33.41 -3.27
CA TYR A 199 -4.51 -33.10 -4.34
C TYR A 199 -3.16 -32.51 -3.87
N GLN A 200 -2.24 -33.38 -3.46
CA GLN A 200 -1.04 -32.99 -2.72
C GLN A 200 0.18 -32.62 -3.60
N ALA A 201 0.31 -33.14 -4.82
CA ALA A 201 1.42 -32.79 -5.72
C ALA A 201 1.14 -31.54 -6.59
N ASP A 202 -0.11 -31.35 -7.02
CA ASP A 202 -0.53 -30.17 -7.82
C ASP A 202 -0.55 -28.87 -6.99
N MET A 203 -0.61 -28.99 -5.66
CA MET A 203 -0.59 -27.85 -4.74
C MET A 203 0.82 -27.31 -4.49
N GLU A 204 1.86 -28.16 -4.50
CA GLU A 204 3.25 -27.76 -4.19
C GLU A 204 3.84 -26.82 -5.26
N ASP A 205 3.71 -27.18 -6.54
CA ASP A 205 4.12 -26.33 -7.67
C ASP A 205 3.34 -25.00 -7.68
N LEU A 206 2.03 -25.07 -7.44
CA LEU A 206 1.17 -23.89 -7.40
C LEU A 206 1.51 -22.97 -6.22
N GLU A 207 1.85 -23.51 -5.05
CA GLU A 207 2.28 -22.72 -3.89
C GLU A 207 3.64 -22.06 -4.12
N ALA A 208 4.60 -22.79 -4.70
CA ALA A 208 5.89 -22.23 -5.11
C ALA A 208 5.73 -21.11 -6.17
N PHE A 209 4.83 -21.31 -7.14
CA PHE A 209 4.50 -20.29 -8.13
C PHE A 209 3.84 -19.06 -7.49
N ARG A 210 2.84 -19.25 -6.63
CA ARG A 210 2.18 -18.15 -5.89
C ARG A 210 3.20 -17.37 -5.06
N PHE A 211 4.11 -18.07 -4.37
CA PHE A 211 5.20 -17.44 -3.64
C PHE A 211 6.08 -16.59 -4.57
N TYR A 212 6.50 -17.15 -5.70
CA TYR A 212 7.30 -16.43 -6.70
C TYR A 212 6.63 -15.16 -7.21
N VAL A 213 5.38 -15.24 -7.67
CA VAL A 213 4.64 -14.08 -8.20
C VAL A 213 4.47 -13.00 -7.12
N ASN A 214 4.15 -13.41 -5.88
CA ASN A 214 4.08 -12.47 -4.76
C ASN A 214 5.43 -11.83 -4.43
N LYS A 215 6.54 -12.56 -4.56
CA LYS A 215 7.89 -12.03 -4.34
C LYS A 215 8.32 -11.07 -5.44
N LEU A 216 8.01 -11.35 -6.70
CA LEU A 216 8.21 -10.39 -7.79
C LEU A 216 7.40 -9.11 -7.56
N ALA A 217 6.11 -9.23 -7.21
CA ALA A 217 5.28 -8.08 -6.88
C ALA A 217 5.84 -7.30 -5.67
N GLN A 218 6.38 -8.01 -4.67
CA GLN A 218 7.01 -7.39 -3.49
C GLN A 218 8.25 -6.56 -3.86
N VAL A 219 9.15 -7.08 -4.71
CA VAL A 219 10.38 -6.36 -5.08
C VAL A 219 10.11 -5.19 -6.03
N CYS A 220 8.97 -5.19 -6.71
CA CYS A 220 8.48 -4.03 -7.48
C CYS A 220 7.89 -2.91 -6.61
N ASP A 221 7.48 -3.18 -5.37
CA ASP A 221 6.89 -2.19 -4.45
C ASP A 221 8.00 -1.45 -3.72
N ASN A 222 8.61 -0.47 -4.40
CA ASN A 222 9.87 0.17 -4.00
C ASN A 222 9.72 1.42 -3.11
N GLU A 223 8.50 1.80 -2.72
CA GLU A 223 8.24 2.88 -1.78
C GLU A 223 7.30 2.43 -0.66
N ARG A 224 7.26 3.17 0.45
CA ARG A 224 6.19 3.01 1.44
C ARG A 224 5.00 3.90 1.05
N GLY A 225 3.89 3.80 1.77
CA GLY A 225 2.71 4.66 1.53
C GLY A 225 1.64 4.09 0.60
N GLY A 226 1.91 2.95 -0.05
CA GLY A 226 0.88 2.16 -0.73
C GLY A 226 0.57 2.58 -2.17
N ASP A 227 1.25 3.59 -2.70
CA ASP A 227 1.13 4.01 -4.11
C ASP A 227 1.86 3.02 -5.03
N THR A 228 3.04 2.57 -4.65
CA THR A 228 3.85 1.60 -5.41
C THR A 228 3.49 0.13 -5.17
N VAL A 229 2.43 -0.15 -4.40
CA VAL A 229 1.87 -1.50 -4.24
C VAL A 229 1.58 -2.05 -5.62
N SER A 230 2.16 -3.22 -5.90
CA SER A 230 2.17 -3.82 -7.24
C SER A 230 1.49 -5.17 -7.22
N ALA A 231 0.90 -5.54 -8.36
CA ALA A 231 0.31 -6.84 -8.63
C ALA A 231 0.82 -7.37 -9.97
N ILE A 232 0.92 -8.69 -10.08
CA ILE A 232 1.49 -9.39 -11.25
C ILE A 232 0.61 -10.58 -11.59
N ALA A 233 0.30 -10.73 -12.87
CA ALA A 233 -0.15 -11.97 -13.49
C ALA A 233 0.91 -12.42 -14.50
N ILE A 234 1.11 -13.73 -14.63
CA ILE A 234 2.00 -14.29 -15.66
C ILE A 234 1.16 -15.08 -16.64
N LEU A 235 1.11 -14.59 -17.88
CA LEU A 235 0.38 -15.19 -18.98
C LEU A 235 1.32 -15.97 -19.90
N ARG A 236 0.73 -16.73 -20.82
CA ARG A 236 1.40 -17.22 -22.02
C ARG A 236 1.51 -16.05 -23.01
N GLY A 237 2.74 -15.64 -23.30
CA GLY A 237 3.07 -14.67 -24.34
C GLY A 237 3.23 -15.34 -25.70
N SER A 238 3.74 -14.58 -26.66
CA SER A 238 3.91 -15.06 -28.04
C SER A 238 5.08 -16.03 -28.19
N THR A 239 6.17 -15.78 -27.46
CA THR A 239 7.42 -16.58 -27.50
C THR A 239 7.77 -17.23 -26.16
N GLY A 240 7.32 -16.62 -25.06
CA GLY A 240 7.60 -17.07 -23.70
C GLY A 240 6.52 -16.56 -22.75
N PRO A 241 6.77 -16.45 -21.44
CA PRO A 241 5.81 -15.88 -20.50
C PRO A 241 5.64 -14.37 -20.71
N ASN A 242 4.43 -13.86 -20.52
CA ASN A 242 4.15 -12.42 -20.48
C ASN A 242 3.83 -11.99 -19.03
N TYR A 243 4.70 -11.17 -18.46
CA TYR A 243 4.53 -10.58 -17.14
C TYR A 243 3.68 -9.32 -17.23
N VAL A 244 2.42 -9.42 -16.80
CA VAL A 244 1.47 -8.29 -16.74
C VAL A 244 1.54 -7.66 -15.35
N ILE A 245 2.03 -6.42 -15.27
CA ILE A 245 2.37 -5.75 -14.02
C ILE A 245 1.58 -4.46 -13.88
N GLY A 246 0.87 -4.29 -12.77
CA GLY A 246 0.17 -3.05 -12.42
C GLY A 246 0.55 -2.55 -11.03
N SER A 247 0.43 -1.24 -10.81
CA SER A 247 0.62 -0.61 -9.50
C SER A 247 -0.53 0.33 -9.15
N ASN A 248 -0.82 0.52 -7.86
CA ASN A 248 -1.88 1.43 -7.39
C ASN A 248 -1.71 2.83 -7.99
N PHE A 249 -0.49 3.33 -8.04
CA PHE A 249 -0.13 4.60 -8.65
C PHE A 249 1.37 4.68 -8.96
N ARG A 250 1.71 4.86 -10.23
CA ARG A 250 3.03 5.28 -10.73
C ARG A 250 2.82 6.28 -11.86
N ASP A 251 3.68 7.28 -11.93
CA ASP A 251 3.77 8.12 -13.12
C ASP A 251 4.51 7.36 -14.26
N PRO A 252 4.50 7.88 -15.49
CA PRO A 252 5.12 7.18 -16.63
C PRO A 252 6.62 6.92 -16.47
N GLU A 253 7.35 7.80 -15.77
CA GLU A 253 8.79 7.63 -15.53
C GLU A 253 9.02 6.49 -14.54
N ASP A 254 8.30 6.51 -13.41
CA ASP A 254 8.35 5.45 -12.39
C ASP A 254 7.91 4.08 -12.95
N LEU A 255 6.92 4.08 -13.86
CA LEU A 255 6.46 2.87 -14.54
C LEU A 255 7.56 2.29 -15.44
N GLN A 256 8.24 3.14 -16.21
CA GLN A 256 9.35 2.72 -17.06
C GLN A 256 10.54 2.22 -16.23
N MET A 257 10.90 2.92 -15.15
CA MET A 257 11.94 2.46 -14.23
C MET A 257 11.64 1.07 -13.64
N THR A 258 10.37 0.81 -13.29
CA THR A 258 9.94 -0.50 -12.78
C THR A 258 10.02 -1.57 -13.85
N LYS A 259 9.69 -1.24 -15.11
CA LYS A 259 9.86 -2.14 -16.26
C LYS A 259 11.32 -2.51 -16.48
N ASP A 260 12.21 -1.50 -16.47
CA ASP A 260 13.64 -1.70 -16.69
C ASP A 260 14.27 -2.56 -15.58
N PHE A 261 13.86 -2.32 -14.33
CA PHE A 261 14.24 -3.16 -13.20
C PHE A 261 13.79 -4.61 -13.39
N MET A 262 12.52 -4.83 -13.75
CA MET A 262 12.00 -6.19 -13.97
C MET A 262 12.67 -6.89 -15.15
N GLN A 263 12.89 -6.19 -16.25
CA GLN A 263 13.61 -6.70 -17.42
C GLN A 263 15.02 -7.15 -17.03
N ALA A 264 15.78 -6.29 -16.35
CA ALA A 264 17.14 -6.60 -15.93
C ALA A 264 17.21 -7.73 -14.89
N LEU A 265 16.24 -7.82 -13.97
CA LEU A 265 16.15 -8.91 -13.01
C LEU A 265 15.90 -10.26 -13.71
N LEU A 266 14.93 -10.32 -14.62
CA LEU A 266 14.61 -11.54 -15.35
C LEU A 266 15.74 -11.94 -16.31
N ASP A 267 16.36 -10.98 -16.99
CA ASP A 267 17.53 -11.20 -17.85
C ASP A 267 18.74 -11.73 -17.06
N LEU A 268 19.01 -11.18 -15.87
CA LEU A 268 20.07 -11.67 -15.00
C LEU A 268 19.87 -13.16 -14.67
N MET A 269 18.62 -13.57 -14.43
CA MET A 269 18.28 -14.95 -14.13
C MET A 269 18.34 -15.87 -15.35
N GLY A 270 17.77 -15.45 -16.48
CA GLY A 270 17.70 -16.28 -17.69
C GLY A 270 19.03 -16.42 -18.42
N LYS A 271 19.83 -15.34 -18.47
CA LYS A 271 21.11 -15.31 -19.20
C LYS A 271 22.29 -15.70 -18.32
N ASN A 272 22.23 -15.41 -17.02
CA ASN A 272 23.33 -15.56 -16.06
C ASN A 272 24.71 -15.30 -16.71
N PRO A 273 24.95 -14.07 -17.23
CA PRO A 273 26.04 -13.79 -18.15
C PRO A 273 27.41 -14.13 -17.56
N ASP A 274 27.57 -13.93 -16.25
CA ASP A 274 28.81 -14.19 -15.51
C ASP A 274 28.94 -15.66 -15.05
N ARG A 275 27.97 -16.52 -15.42
CA ARG A 275 27.90 -17.94 -15.04
C ARG A 275 28.11 -18.17 -13.54
N LEU A 276 27.46 -17.32 -12.75
CA LEU A 276 27.60 -17.35 -11.29
C LEU A 276 27.05 -18.66 -10.75
N GLN A 277 27.78 -19.22 -9.78
CA GLN A 277 27.29 -20.35 -8.99
C GLN A 277 26.09 -19.91 -8.13
N PRO A 278 25.18 -20.82 -7.74
CA PRO A 278 23.90 -20.48 -7.10
C PRO A 278 24.03 -19.53 -5.89
N LYS A 279 25.03 -19.76 -5.03
CA LYS A 279 25.30 -18.88 -3.87
C LYS A 279 25.67 -17.45 -4.28
N ALA A 280 26.55 -17.30 -5.27
CA ALA A 280 26.97 -15.99 -5.76
C ALA A 280 25.83 -15.29 -6.52
N LEU A 281 25.04 -16.05 -7.29
CA LEU A 281 23.86 -15.55 -7.98
C LEU A 281 22.81 -15.02 -6.99
N ARG A 282 22.52 -15.76 -5.90
CA ARG A 282 21.61 -15.28 -4.83
C ARG A 282 22.07 -13.96 -4.22
N SER A 283 23.36 -13.82 -3.92
CA SER A 283 23.91 -12.54 -3.44
C SER A 283 23.76 -11.43 -4.48
N ARG A 284 24.03 -11.71 -5.76
CA ARG A 284 23.90 -10.74 -6.84
C ARG A 284 22.45 -10.27 -7.03
N VAL A 285 21.50 -11.20 -7.01
CA VAL A 285 20.06 -10.93 -7.10
C VAL A 285 19.59 -10.13 -5.89
N LEU A 286 20.05 -10.48 -4.68
CA LEU A 286 19.73 -9.72 -3.48
C LEU A 286 20.22 -8.27 -3.60
N TRP A 287 21.48 -8.06 -4.00
CA TRP A 287 22.03 -6.71 -4.19
C TRP A 287 21.23 -5.90 -5.22
N PHE A 288 20.86 -6.54 -6.34
CA PHE A 288 20.06 -5.91 -7.39
C PHE A 288 18.68 -5.47 -6.87
N ILE A 289 18.00 -6.35 -6.13
CA ILE A 289 16.72 -6.04 -5.48
C ILE A 289 16.87 -4.90 -4.45
N LEU A 290 17.93 -4.93 -3.64
CA LEU A 290 18.17 -3.94 -2.59
C LEU A 290 18.39 -2.55 -3.19
N SER A 291 19.20 -2.43 -4.24
CA SER A 291 19.45 -1.16 -4.94
C SER A 291 18.14 -0.49 -5.36
N PHE A 292 17.25 -1.22 -6.06
CA PHE A 292 15.95 -0.68 -6.50
C PHE A 292 15.03 -0.28 -5.34
N ASN A 293 15.16 -0.93 -4.18
CA ASN A 293 14.28 -0.75 -3.03
C ASN A 293 14.85 0.19 -1.95
N ILE A 294 15.95 0.91 -2.20
CA ILE A 294 16.57 1.81 -1.21
C ILE A 294 15.59 2.82 -0.58
N PRO A 295 14.70 3.50 -1.35
CA PRO A 295 13.74 4.44 -0.75
C PRO A 295 12.86 3.80 0.32
N ARG A 296 12.41 2.56 0.09
CA ARG A 296 11.63 1.80 1.06
C ARG A 296 12.47 1.27 2.22
N LEU A 297 13.70 0.84 1.96
CA LEU A 297 14.62 0.35 2.98
C LEU A 297 15.04 1.46 3.95
N GLN A 298 15.17 2.70 3.49
CA GLN A 298 15.39 3.88 4.34
C GLN A 298 14.31 4.02 5.41
N GLU A 299 13.04 3.96 5.02
CA GLU A 299 11.95 3.99 5.99
C GLU A 299 11.96 2.76 6.90
N TYR A 300 12.21 1.56 6.37
CA TYR A 300 12.29 0.35 7.18
C TYR A 300 13.42 0.39 8.21
N LEU A 301 14.55 1.00 7.88
CA LEU A 301 15.67 1.19 8.80
C LEU A 301 15.27 2.14 9.94
N GLN A 302 14.66 3.27 9.60
CA GLN A 302 14.18 4.24 10.59
C GLN A 302 13.19 3.61 11.57
N HIS A 303 12.18 2.88 11.06
CA HIS A 303 11.18 2.25 11.92
C HIS A 303 11.71 1.06 12.70
N LEU A 304 12.68 0.32 12.17
CA LEU A 304 13.35 -0.75 12.91
C LEU A 304 14.16 -0.17 14.07
N SER A 305 14.96 0.87 13.81
CA SER A 305 15.74 1.56 14.83
C SER A 305 14.84 2.09 15.96
N GLN A 306 13.72 2.74 15.59
CA GLN A 306 12.72 3.18 16.57
C GLN A 306 12.13 2.01 17.37
N ALA A 307 11.74 0.91 16.71
CA ALA A 307 11.16 -0.23 17.41
C ALA A 307 12.16 -0.92 18.36
N VAL A 308 13.44 -1.00 17.99
CA VAL A 308 14.51 -1.50 18.86
C VAL A 308 14.62 -0.62 20.10
N GLN A 309 14.66 0.70 19.92
CA GLN A 309 14.77 1.65 21.03
C GLN A 309 13.54 1.59 21.97
N GLU A 310 12.32 1.57 21.42
CA GLU A 310 11.08 1.41 22.21
C GLU A 310 11.07 0.08 23.01
N CYS A 311 11.61 -1.00 22.44
CA CYS A 311 11.77 -2.28 23.14
C CYS A 311 12.80 -2.20 24.28
N ARG A 312 13.93 -1.50 24.08
CA ARG A 312 14.95 -1.30 25.12
C ARG A 312 14.40 -0.51 26.30
N GLU A 313 13.75 0.61 26.02
CA GLU A 313 13.07 1.42 27.06
C GLU A 313 11.97 0.63 27.77
N SER A 314 11.34 -0.34 27.10
CA SER A 314 10.40 -1.25 27.74
C SER A 314 11.07 -2.26 28.66
N CYS A 315 12.28 -2.71 28.37
CA CYS A 315 13.08 -3.57 29.25
C CYS A 315 13.61 -2.80 30.46
N GLU A 316 14.14 -1.60 30.24
CA GLU A 316 14.67 -0.71 31.29
C GLU A 316 13.59 -0.35 32.31
N ARG A 317 12.37 0.00 31.86
CA ARG A 317 11.23 0.27 32.75
C ARG A 317 10.79 -0.92 33.58
N LYS A 318 11.12 -2.14 33.17
CA LYS A 318 10.82 -3.38 33.88
C LYS A 318 11.99 -3.86 34.75
N GLU A 319 13.09 -3.09 34.79
CA GLU A 319 14.32 -3.46 35.49
C GLU A 319 14.83 -4.85 35.06
N GLU A 320 14.67 -5.16 33.77
CA GLU A 320 15.18 -6.43 33.21
C GLU A 320 16.71 -6.44 33.28
N ASP A 321 17.28 -7.60 33.63
CA ASP A 321 18.73 -7.79 33.69
C ASP A 321 19.37 -7.45 32.32
N GLU A 322 20.36 -6.54 32.34
CA GLU A 322 21.11 -6.15 31.15
C GLU A 322 21.87 -7.34 30.53
N ASN A 323 22.13 -8.38 31.32
CA ASN A 323 22.74 -9.62 30.84
C ASN A 323 21.74 -10.60 30.24
N SER A 324 20.44 -10.30 30.29
CA SER A 324 19.41 -11.13 29.66
C SER A 324 19.58 -11.17 28.13
N GLU A 325 19.27 -12.33 27.56
CA GLU A 325 19.39 -12.56 26.11
C GLU A 325 18.59 -11.54 25.26
N PRO A 326 17.36 -11.14 25.65
CA PRO A 326 16.60 -10.12 24.92
C PRO A 326 17.30 -8.75 24.93
N PHE A 327 17.89 -8.34 26.05
CA PHE A 327 18.56 -7.05 26.16
C PHE A 327 19.84 -7.00 25.31
N LYS A 328 20.67 -8.05 25.39
CA LYS A 328 21.86 -8.22 24.53
C LYS A 328 21.51 -8.21 23.04
N THR A 329 20.43 -8.91 22.68
CA THR A 329 19.90 -8.93 21.32
C THR A 329 19.52 -7.52 20.84
N LEU A 330 18.83 -6.74 21.68
CA LEU A 330 18.43 -5.39 21.33
C LEU A 330 19.63 -4.43 21.18
N ILE A 331 20.67 -4.56 22.02
CA ILE A 331 21.91 -3.80 21.87
C ILE A 331 22.58 -4.13 20.53
N CYS A 332 22.75 -5.41 20.23
CA CYS A 332 23.34 -5.85 18.96
C CYS A 332 22.55 -5.33 17.76
N LEU A 333 21.21 -5.39 17.81
CA LEU A 333 20.36 -4.84 16.76
C LEU A 333 20.48 -3.33 16.63
N ALA A 334 20.59 -2.60 17.74
CA ALA A 334 20.77 -1.15 17.72
C ALA A 334 22.06 -0.76 16.99
N ASP A 335 23.18 -1.44 17.30
CA ASP A 335 24.46 -1.23 16.62
C ASP A 335 24.37 -1.53 15.12
N LYS A 336 23.62 -2.57 14.74
CA LYS A 336 23.40 -2.90 13.31
C LYS A 336 22.47 -1.94 12.59
N CYS A 337 21.66 -1.17 13.31
CA CYS A 337 20.82 -0.12 12.72
C CYS A 337 21.59 1.20 12.51
N ASP A 338 22.80 1.35 13.07
CA ASP A 338 23.59 2.58 12.99
C ASP A 338 24.32 2.72 11.66
N PHE A 339 23.55 2.95 10.60
CA PHE A 339 24.07 3.36 9.30
C PHE A 339 23.08 4.25 8.55
N LYS A 340 23.59 4.96 7.55
CA LYS A 340 22.78 5.76 6.65
C LYS A 340 22.74 5.11 5.28
N LEU A 341 21.57 5.17 4.66
CA LEU A 341 21.36 4.81 3.27
C LEU A 341 21.41 6.10 2.44
N ASP A 342 22.52 6.32 1.75
CA ASP A 342 22.72 7.46 0.85
C ASP A 342 23.07 6.94 -0.55
N ILE A 343 22.26 7.32 -1.54
CA ILE A 343 22.44 7.00 -2.96
C ILE A 343 22.72 8.24 -3.80
N SER A 344 22.96 9.38 -3.17
CA SER A 344 23.26 10.62 -3.89
C SER A 344 24.61 10.60 -4.60
N LYS A 345 25.47 9.62 -4.31
CA LYS A 345 26.78 9.40 -4.93
C LYS A 345 26.97 7.91 -5.27
N SER A 346 27.45 7.62 -6.49
CA SER A 346 27.68 6.25 -6.98
C SER A 346 28.58 5.40 -6.07
N ASN A 347 29.59 6.00 -5.42
CA ASN A 347 30.52 5.27 -4.53
C ASN A 347 29.89 4.94 -3.16
N GLU A 348 28.78 5.57 -2.79
CA GLU A 348 28.07 5.33 -1.52
C GLU A 348 26.95 4.29 -1.69
N GLU A 349 26.54 3.98 -2.92
CA GLU A 349 25.52 2.99 -3.25
C GLU A 349 25.97 1.57 -2.88
N ASP A 350 27.15 1.12 -3.33
CA ASP A 350 27.68 -0.21 -2.99
C ASP A 350 27.86 -0.41 -1.49
N LYS A 351 28.29 0.65 -0.78
CA LYS A 351 28.40 0.63 0.68
C LYS A 351 27.02 0.51 1.34
N SER A 352 26.04 1.28 0.87
CA SER A 352 24.66 1.24 1.35
C SER A 352 24.03 -0.15 1.17
N ILE A 353 24.24 -0.77 0.01
CA ILE A 353 23.75 -2.12 -0.29
C ILE A 353 24.48 -3.16 0.58
N SER A 354 25.80 -3.04 0.75
CA SER A 354 26.59 -3.92 1.62
C SER A 354 26.14 -3.85 3.08
N ASN A 355 25.81 -2.66 3.59
CA ASN A 355 25.24 -2.47 4.92
C ASN A 355 23.87 -3.16 5.05
N CYS A 356 22.98 -2.99 4.07
CA CYS A 356 21.71 -3.70 4.02
C CYS A 356 21.88 -5.22 4.06
N GLU A 357 22.79 -5.78 3.25
CA GLU A 357 23.06 -7.22 3.26
C GLU A 357 23.60 -7.69 4.62
N THR A 358 24.50 -6.91 5.23
CA THR A 358 25.06 -7.21 6.56
C THR A 358 23.95 -7.22 7.62
N MET A 359 23.03 -6.26 7.56
CA MET A 359 21.90 -6.21 8.47
C MET A 359 20.95 -7.40 8.28
N ILE A 360 20.63 -7.76 7.04
CA ILE A 360 19.83 -8.95 6.72
C ILE A 360 20.49 -10.23 7.24
N LYS A 361 21.82 -10.36 7.09
CA LYS A 361 22.58 -11.50 7.62
C LYS A 361 22.48 -11.56 9.15
N ALA A 362 22.66 -10.43 9.83
CA ALA A 362 22.54 -10.36 11.29
C ALA A 362 21.14 -10.75 11.78
N ILE A 363 20.08 -10.27 11.12
CA ILE A 363 18.69 -10.64 11.46
C ILE A 363 18.43 -12.12 11.20
N HIS A 364 19.00 -12.69 10.13
CA HIS A 364 18.83 -14.10 9.80
C HIS A 364 19.49 -15.03 10.81
N THR A 365 20.64 -14.64 11.36
CA THR A 365 21.36 -15.42 12.39
C THR A 365 20.79 -15.23 13.79
N LEU A 366 19.90 -14.26 13.98
CA LEU A 366 19.32 -13.94 15.27
C LEU A 366 18.30 -15.01 15.70
N ASP A 367 18.38 -15.46 16.95
CA ASP A 367 17.28 -16.21 17.57
C ASP A 367 16.09 -15.28 17.82
N GLN A 368 15.02 -15.49 17.07
CA GLN A 368 13.80 -14.67 17.15
C GLN A 368 12.74 -15.29 18.06
N THR A 369 13.04 -16.37 18.80
CA THR A 369 12.09 -17.09 19.65
C THR A 369 11.54 -16.17 20.73
N GLU A 370 12.41 -15.52 21.50
CA GLU A 370 12.02 -14.57 22.56
C GLU A 370 11.30 -13.33 22.03
N ILE A 371 11.78 -12.75 20.92
CA ILE A 371 11.12 -11.61 20.26
C ILE A 371 9.71 -12.02 19.82
N SER A 372 9.56 -13.23 19.28
CA SER A 372 8.28 -13.75 18.82
C SER A 372 7.32 -14.03 19.96
N GLN A 373 7.81 -14.59 21.07
CA GLN A 373 7.01 -14.84 22.26
C GLN A 373 6.53 -13.53 22.88
N ARG A 374 7.46 -12.59 23.13
CA ARG A 374 7.12 -11.26 23.65
C ARG A 374 6.16 -10.51 22.73
N ALA A 375 6.29 -10.65 21.41
CA ALA A 375 5.34 -10.07 20.47
C ALA A 375 3.95 -10.72 20.56
N LYS A 376 3.83 -12.04 20.77
CA LYS A 376 2.53 -12.70 20.99
C LYS A 376 1.87 -12.22 22.29
N ASP A 377 2.64 -12.14 23.37
CA ASP A 377 2.14 -11.64 24.66
C ASP A 377 1.75 -10.16 24.56
N ALA A 378 2.51 -9.40 23.76
CA ALA A 378 2.26 -8.00 23.46
C ALA A 378 0.99 -7.79 22.60
N GLU A 379 0.65 -8.71 21.70
CA GLU A 379 -0.64 -8.70 20.99
C GLU A 379 -1.82 -8.84 21.95
N MET A 380 -1.71 -9.73 22.95
CA MET A 380 -2.73 -9.92 23.97
C MET A 380 -2.87 -8.70 24.90
N THR A 381 -1.74 -8.11 25.28
CA THR A 381 -1.68 -6.98 26.22
C THR A 381 -1.74 -5.61 25.55
N ARG A 382 -1.90 -5.56 24.22
CA ARG A 382 -1.85 -4.35 23.38
C ARG A 382 -0.55 -3.54 23.52
N SER A 383 0.54 -4.19 23.89
CA SER A 383 1.86 -3.58 23.89
C SER A 383 2.39 -3.52 22.44
N GLU A 384 2.76 -2.33 21.97
CA GLU A 384 3.16 -2.14 20.57
C GLU A 384 4.63 -2.45 20.22
N PRO A 385 5.63 -2.19 21.08
CA PRO A 385 7.05 -2.21 20.67
C PRO A 385 7.51 -3.54 20.09
N TRP A 386 7.32 -4.65 20.81
CA TRP A 386 7.74 -5.99 20.37
C TRP A 386 7.06 -6.43 19.08
N CYS A 387 5.78 -6.09 18.94
CA CYS A 387 5.02 -6.32 17.73
C CYS A 387 5.58 -5.51 16.54
N LYS A 388 6.05 -4.27 16.77
CA LYS A 388 6.69 -3.44 15.72
C LYS A 388 8.05 -4.03 15.35
N LEU A 389 8.85 -4.42 16.33
CA LEU A 389 10.15 -5.04 16.13
C LEU A 389 10.04 -6.29 15.25
N ARG A 390 9.21 -7.27 15.65
CA ARG A 390 8.97 -8.49 14.85
C ARG A 390 8.50 -8.19 13.43
N HIS A 391 7.65 -7.18 13.26
CA HIS A 391 7.18 -6.75 11.94
C HIS A 391 8.34 -6.31 11.04
N TYR A 392 9.18 -5.38 11.50
CA TYR A 392 10.26 -4.84 10.69
C TYR A 392 11.39 -5.85 10.45
N LEU A 393 11.73 -6.70 11.44
CA LEU A 393 12.66 -7.84 11.22
C LEU A 393 12.16 -8.73 10.07
N GLY A 394 10.86 -9.05 10.05
CA GLY A 394 10.24 -9.81 8.98
C GLY A 394 10.29 -9.10 7.61
N ARG A 395 10.11 -7.77 7.56
CA ARG A 395 10.21 -6.98 6.31
C ARG A 395 11.60 -7.06 5.70
N TRP A 396 12.65 -6.99 6.52
CA TRP A 396 14.05 -7.11 6.06
C TRP A 396 14.38 -8.52 5.56
N LEU A 397 14.02 -9.56 6.32
CA LEU A 397 14.22 -10.95 5.89
C LEU A 397 13.46 -11.31 4.62
N SER A 398 12.35 -10.62 4.35
CA SER A 398 11.52 -10.85 3.17
C SER A 398 12.27 -10.62 1.85
N TYR A 399 13.29 -9.75 1.82
CA TYR A 399 14.14 -9.51 0.63
C TYR A 399 15.11 -10.66 0.37
N ARG A 400 15.74 -11.20 1.42
CA ARG A 400 16.56 -12.42 1.29
C ARG A 400 15.73 -13.57 0.74
N LYS A 401 14.54 -13.80 1.32
CA LYS A 401 13.60 -14.82 0.84
C LYS A 401 13.16 -14.59 -0.61
N ALA A 402 13.03 -13.33 -1.04
CA ALA A 402 12.71 -13.01 -2.43
C ALA A 402 13.86 -13.43 -3.37
N ALA A 403 15.09 -13.06 -3.04
CA ALA A 403 16.27 -13.43 -3.83
C ALA A 403 16.48 -14.95 -3.88
N GLU A 404 16.37 -15.64 -2.73
CA GLU A 404 16.43 -17.10 -2.67
C GLU A 404 15.32 -17.74 -3.53
N GLY A 405 14.07 -17.26 -3.39
CA GLY A 405 12.93 -17.77 -4.13
C GLY A 405 13.05 -17.60 -5.63
N ILE A 406 13.48 -16.43 -6.10
CA ILE A 406 13.67 -16.13 -7.52
C ILE A 406 14.74 -17.05 -8.13
N VAL A 407 15.87 -17.26 -7.42
CA VAL A 407 16.93 -18.16 -7.89
C VAL A 407 16.44 -19.61 -7.94
N THR A 408 15.81 -20.10 -6.87
CA THR A 408 15.29 -21.49 -6.86
C THR A 408 14.24 -21.70 -7.96
N VAL A 409 13.39 -20.71 -8.22
CA VAL A 409 12.39 -20.78 -9.30
C VAL A 409 13.03 -20.78 -10.68
N SER A 410 14.13 -20.05 -10.89
CA SER A 410 14.88 -20.11 -12.16
C SER A 410 15.53 -21.47 -12.42
N GLU A 411 15.93 -22.17 -11.36
CA GLU A 411 16.45 -23.54 -11.46
C GLU A 411 15.33 -24.54 -11.76
N ARG A 412 14.13 -24.33 -11.19
CA ARG A 412 12.95 -25.21 -11.34
C ARG A 412 12.21 -25.01 -12.68
N TRP A 413 12.03 -23.77 -13.10
CA TRP A 413 11.29 -23.37 -14.30
C TRP A 413 12.08 -22.33 -15.10
N PRO A 414 13.16 -22.73 -15.79
CA PRO A 414 14.02 -21.81 -16.55
C PRO A 414 13.24 -21.06 -17.64
N ASP A 415 12.22 -21.69 -18.23
CA ASP A 415 11.37 -21.09 -19.27
C ASP A 415 10.62 -19.84 -18.79
N LEU A 416 10.45 -19.64 -17.47
CA LEU A 416 9.91 -18.39 -16.94
C LEU A 416 10.83 -17.19 -17.24
N PHE A 417 12.11 -17.42 -17.51
CA PHE A 417 13.13 -16.38 -17.67
C PHE A 417 13.69 -16.31 -19.10
N LEU A 418 13.09 -17.05 -20.04
CA LEU A 418 13.50 -17.09 -21.45
C LEU A 418 12.41 -16.48 -22.33
N ASP A 419 12.84 -15.70 -23.33
CA ASP A 419 11.97 -15.10 -24.36
C ASP A 419 10.69 -14.44 -23.82
N PHE A 420 10.81 -13.86 -22.62
CA PHE A 420 9.70 -13.28 -21.88
C PHE A 420 9.32 -11.90 -22.40
N GLU A 421 8.06 -11.53 -22.14
CA GLU A 421 7.49 -10.22 -22.41
C GLU A 421 7.14 -9.52 -21.09
N ILE A 422 7.22 -8.19 -21.06
CA ILE A 422 6.76 -7.39 -19.92
C ILE A 422 5.74 -6.36 -20.39
N THR A 423 4.52 -6.52 -19.89
CA THR A 423 3.39 -5.62 -20.10
C THR A 423 3.17 -4.78 -18.83
N MET A 424 3.50 -3.49 -18.90
CA MET A 424 3.19 -2.55 -17.82
C MET A 424 1.78 -1.99 -18.03
N VAL A 425 0.91 -2.18 -17.05
CA VAL A 425 -0.44 -1.60 -17.03
C VAL A 425 -0.36 -0.19 -16.43
N PRO A 426 -0.73 0.88 -17.16
CA PRO A 426 -0.76 2.22 -16.62
C PRO A 426 -1.67 2.32 -15.39
N SER A 427 -1.23 3.03 -14.35
CA SER A 427 -2.06 3.26 -13.18
C SER A 427 -3.31 4.05 -13.55
N ALA A 428 -4.45 3.59 -13.06
CA ALA A 428 -5.70 4.28 -13.32
C ALA A 428 -5.77 5.62 -12.54
N SER A 429 -6.38 6.63 -13.15
CA SER A 429 -6.53 7.95 -12.55
C SER A 429 -7.37 7.87 -11.26
N ARG A 430 -6.99 8.68 -10.26
CA ARG A 430 -7.78 8.79 -9.02
C ARG A 430 -9.10 9.52 -9.32
N LEU A 431 -10.20 9.01 -8.77
CA LEU A 431 -11.49 9.68 -8.91
C LEU A 431 -11.56 10.93 -8.05
N GLN A 432 -12.48 11.80 -8.46
CA GLN A 432 -12.96 12.85 -7.58
C GLN A 432 -13.62 12.24 -6.34
N LYS A 433 -13.71 13.05 -5.29
CA LYS A 433 -14.38 12.66 -4.06
C LYS A 433 -15.83 12.25 -4.37
N PRO A 434 -16.34 11.12 -3.83
CA PRO A 434 -17.73 10.75 -4.01
C PRO A 434 -18.68 11.86 -3.55
N ASN A 435 -19.74 12.10 -4.33
CA ASN A 435 -20.74 13.10 -4.02
C ASN A 435 -21.78 12.53 -3.04
N LEU A 436 -21.41 12.45 -1.76
CA LEU A 436 -22.27 11.95 -0.68
C LEU A 436 -23.04 13.10 0.00
N PRO A 437 -24.21 12.84 0.59
CA PRO A 437 -24.99 13.83 1.33
C PRO A 437 -24.19 14.56 2.39
N SER A 438 -24.39 15.87 2.52
CA SER A 438 -23.76 16.66 3.58
C SER A 438 -24.35 16.32 4.95
N GLY A 439 -23.51 16.30 5.99
CA GLY A 439 -23.97 16.07 7.36
C GLY A 439 -24.20 14.60 7.71
N LEU A 440 -23.52 13.69 7.01
CA LEU A 440 -23.56 12.27 7.32
C LEU A 440 -23.10 12.01 8.76
N THR A 441 -23.90 11.26 9.52
CA THR A 441 -23.62 10.84 10.91
C THR A 441 -23.64 9.32 11.01
N SER A 442 -23.05 8.77 12.07
CA SER A 442 -23.13 7.35 12.35
C SER A 442 -24.57 6.86 12.49
N SER A 443 -25.46 7.66 13.08
CA SER A 443 -26.90 7.36 13.17
C SER A 443 -27.58 7.27 11.80
N ILE A 444 -27.32 8.22 10.89
CA ILE A 444 -27.87 8.17 9.52
C ILE A 444 -27.38 6.91 8.79
N ILE A 445 -26.07 6.64 8.84
CA ILE A 445 -25.49 5.46 8.19
C ILE A 445 -26.10 4.17 8.74
N ILE A 446 -26.24 4.05 10.06
CA ILE A 446 -26.83 2.86 10.69
C ILE A 446 -28.29 2.70 10.28
N GLN A 447 -29.08 3.78 10.23
CA GLN A 447 -30.46 3.73 9.76
C GLN A 447 -30.55 3.19 8.32
N HIS A 448 -29.66 3.64 7.42
CA HIS A 448 -29.61 3.13 6.04
C HIS A 448 -29.22 1.64 6.00
N VAL A 449 -28.17 1.24 6.74
CA VAL A 449 -27.72 -0.16 6.84
C VAL A 449 -28.86 -1.06 7.34
N VAL A 450 -29.59 -0.64 8.38
CA VAL A 450 -30.69 -1.40 9.00
C VAL A 450 -31.91 -1.50 8.07
N ALA A 451 -32.29 -0.40 7.43
CA ALA A 451 -33.42 -0.36 6.52
C ALA A 451 -33.23 -1.33 5.34
N GLU A 452 -32.02 -1.38 4.78
CA GLU A 452 -31.73 -2.23 3.63
C GLU A 452 -31.48 -3.70 4.00
N ASP A 453 -30.89 -3.98 5.16
CA ASP A 453 -30.70 -5.36 5.64
C ASP A 453 -32.00 -5.98 6.21
N LYS A 454 -33.10 -5.19 6.26
CA LYS A 454 -34.37 -5.56 6.89
C LYS A 454 -34.20 -6.05 8.33
N SER A 455 -33.14 -5.61 8.99
CA SER A 455 -32.88 -5.88 10.40
C SER A 455 -33.90 -5.11 11.24
N GLN A 456 -34.54 -5.78 12.19
CA GLN A 456 -35.44 -5.14 13.16
C GLN A 456 -34.77 -5.01 14.54
N ASP A 457 -33.44 -5.04 14.57
CA ASP A 457 -32.67 -5.10 15.81
C ASP A 457 -32.68 -3.73 16.54
N PRO A 458 -33.42 -3.59 17.65
CA PRO A 458 -33.53 -2.32 18.36
C PRO A 458 -32.21 -1.90 19.02
N ASP A 459 -31.27 -2.83 19.22
CA ASP A 459 -29.99 -2.56 19.88
C ASP A 459 -29.03 -1.78 18.96
N LEU A 460 -29.22 -1.82 17.64
CA LEU A 460 -28.39 -1.07 16.68
C LEU A 460 -28.59 0.44 16.78
N ASN A 461 -29.81 0.90 17.07
CA ASN A 461 -30.08 2.32 17.29
C ASN A 461 -29.44 2.83 18.58
N GLN A 462 -29.48 2.04 19.66
CA GLN A 462 -28.77 2.39 20.91
C GLN A 462 -27.25 2.42 20.72
N LEU A 463 -26.72 1.53 19.87
CA LEU A 463 -25.31 1.55 19.51
C LEU A 463 -24.93 2.84 18.75
N ALA A 464 -25.81 3.33 17.86
CA ALA A 464 -25.60 4.59 17.15
C ALA A 464 -25.47 5.80 18.09
N ASP A 465 -26.34 5.91 19.11
CA ASP A 465 -26.25 6.98 20.12
C ASP A 465 -24.91 6.93 20.88
N GLY A 466 -24.41 5.71 21.13
CA GLY A 466 -23.09 5.51 21.74
C GLY A 466 -21.94 5.97 20.84
N LEU A 467 -22.07 5.85 19.51
CA LEU A 467 -21.03 6.28 18.57
C LEU A 467 -20.88 7.80 18.52
N GLU A 468 -21.99 8.54 18.57
CA GLU A 468 -21.99 10.00 18.64
C GLU A 468 -21.20 10.47 19.88
N GLN A 469 -21.46 9.88 21.04
CA GLN A 469 -20.75 10.20 22.28
C GLN A 469 -19.24 9.91 22.22
N MET A 470 -18.81 8.99 21.34
CA MET A 470 -17.41 8.64 21.13
C MET A 470 -16.71 9.52 20.08
N GLY A 471 -17.40 10.55 19.55
CA GLY A 471 -16.85 11.48 18.56
C GLY A 471 -16.66 10.87 17.16
N ILE A 472 -17.42 9.82 16.84
CA ILE A 472 -17.31 9.13 15.55
C ILE A 472 -17.83 10.01 14.41
N ASP A 473 -18.86 10.81 14.67
CA ASP A 473 -19.50 11.68 13.68
C ASP A 473 -18.53 12.75 13.15
N GLU A 474 -17.73 13.36 14.02
CA GLU A 474 -16.70 14.32 13.62
C GLU A 474 -15.63 13.66 12.74
N ILE A 475 -15.29 12.40 13.00
CA ILE A 475 -14.30 11.64 12.20
C ILE A 475 -14.88 11.30 10.82
N ILE A 476 -16.16 10.90 10.75
CA ILE A 476 -16.88 10.66 9.49
C ILE A 476 -16.90 11.93 8.66
N GLN A 477 -17.39 13.03 9.23
CA GLN A 477 -17.52 14.32 8.54
C GLN A 477 -16.15 14.84 8.08
N THR A 478 -15.13 14.78 8.94
CA THR A 478 -13.76 15.17 8.59
C THR A 478 -13.19 14.30 7.46
N SER A 479 -13.48 12.99 7.49
CA SER A 479 -13.04 12.06 6.46
C SER A 479 -13.73 12.33 5.13
N GLN A 480 -15.05 12.58 5.14
CA GLN A 480 -15.85 12.93 3.99
C GLN A 480 -15.44 14.28 3.39
N GLN A 481 -15.04 15.26 4.20
CA GLN A 481 -14.60 16.58 3.71
C GLN A 481 -13.12 16.61 3.29
N SER A 482 -12.37 15.55 3.57
CA SER A 482 -10.94 15.48 3.33
C SER A 482 -10.62 15.57 1.84
N ARG A 483 -9.69 16.47 1.47
CA ARG A 483 -9.12 16.52 0.11
C ARG A 483 -8.34 15.25 -0.28
N LYS A 484 -7.98 14.43 0.71
CA LYS A 484 -7.30 13.13 0.54
C LYS A 484 -8.29 11.99 0.29
N PHE A 485 -9.60 12.23 0.33
CA PHE A 485 -10.61 11.26 -0.09
C PHE A 485 -10.65 11.26 -1.62
N ARG A 486 -9.82 10.39 -2.20
CA ARG A 486 -9.58 10.25 -3.63
C ARG A 486 -9.59 8.76 -3.94
N PRO A 487 -10.77 8.20 -4.26
CA PRO A 487 -10.88 6.80 -4.58
C PRO A 487 -9.92 6.41 -5.72
N ARG A 488 -9.32 5.24 -5.61
CA ARG A 488 -8.32 4.70 -6.52
C ARG A 488 -8.54 3.21 -6.74
N LEU A 489 -8.19 2.76 -7.93
CA LEU A 489 -8.16 1.34 -8.25
C LEU A 489 -6.92 0.72 -7.60
N HIS A 490 -7.08 -0.40 -6.92
CA HIS A 490 -5.95 -1.15 -6.36
C HIS A 490 -5.32 -2.05 -7.44
N ALA A 491 -4.04 -2.38 -7.27
CA ALA A 491 -3.21 -3.03 -8.26
C ALA A 491 -3.76 -4.39 -8.70
N GLU A 492 -4.28 -5.21 -7.79
CA GLU A 492 -4.88 -6.50 -8.14
C GLU A 492 -6.07 -6.32 -9.08
N SER A 493 -6.95 -5.38 -8.74
CA SER A 493 -8.13 -5.04 -9.54
C SER A 493 -7.76 -4.38 -10.87
N LEU A 494 -6.68 -3.59 -10.91
CA LEU A 494 -6.15 -2.97 -12.13
C LEU A 494 -5.63 -4.02 -13.11
N VAL A 495 -4.86 -5.00 -12.63
CA VAL A 495 -4.37 -6.10 -13.48
C VAL A 495 -5.55 -6.91 -14.01
N TYR A 496 -6.52 -7.27 -13.15
CA TYR A 496 -7.70 -8.00 -13.61
C TYR A 496 -8.53 -7.22 -14.63
N GLU A 497 -8.74 -5.92 -14.41
CA GLU A 497 -9.45 -5.04 -15.37
C GLU A 497 -8.76 -5.04 -16.74
N TYR A 498 -7.42 -4.95 -16.77
CA TYR A 498 -6.65 -5.07 -18.00
C TYR A 498 -6.86 -6.43 -18.67
N LEU A 499 -6.75 -7.53 -17.92
CA LEU A 499 -6.93 -8.88 -18.48
C LEU A 499 -8.34 -9.08 -19.04
N SER A 500 -9.35 -8.63 -18.31
CA SER A 500 -10.77 -8.71 -18.71
C SER A 500 -11.04 -7.94 -20.00
N THR A 501 -10.54 -6.70 -20.08
CA THR A 501 -10.69 -5.85 -21.27
C THR A 501 -10.01 -6.45 -22.52
N ASN A 502 -8.98 -7.28 -22.32
CA ASN A 502 -8.27 -7.96 -23.41
C ASN A 502 -8.77 -9.39 -23.65
N GLY A 503 -9.80 -9.87 -22.93
CA GLY A 503 -10.31 -11.24 -23.06
C GLY A 503 -9.35 -12.33 -22.59
N GLN A 504 -8.47 -12.01 -21.64
CA GLN A 504 -7.37 -12.85 -21.16
C GLN A 504 -7.58 -13.39 -19.73
N THR A 505 -8.83 -13.50 -19.27
CA THR A 505 -9.16 -13.98 -17.92
C THR A 505 -9.25 -15.51 -17.83
N ALA A 506 -9.49 -16.19 -18.94
CA ALA A 506 -9.61 -17.65 -18.97
C ALA A 506 -8.28 -18.33 -18.57
N VAL A 507 -8.38 -19.49 -17.92
CA VAL A 507 -7.23 -20.21 -17.35
C VAL A 507 -6.17 -20.57 -18.39
N GLU A 508 -6.57 -20.75 -19.66
CA GLU A 508 -5.70 -21.10 -20.79
C GLU A 508 -4.69 -20.02 -21.13
N TYR A 509 -4.99 -18.76 -20.81
CA TYR A 509 -4.08 -17.64 -21.02
C TYR A 509 -3.00 -17.56 -19.96
N TYR A 510 -3.19 -18.14 -18.78
CA TYR A 510 -2.20 -18.12 -17.72
C TYR A 510 -1.06 -19.10 -18.01
N TRP A 511 0.16 -18.71 -17.60
CA TRP A 511 1.30 -19.60 -17.65
C TRP A 511 1.01 -20.88 -16.85
N ASN A 512 1.27 -22.05 -17.45
CA ASN A 512 0.95 -23.36 -16.86
C ASN A 512 -0.51 -23.52 -16.38
N ARG A 513 -1.46 -22.73 -16.90
CA ARG A 513 -2.86 -22.70 -16.43
C ARG A 513 -2.98 -22.34 -14.94
N TRP A 514 -1.97 -21.69 -14.36
CA TRP A 514 -2.00 -21.22 -12.98
C TRP A 514 -2.63 -19.82 -12.92
N SER A 515 -3.97 -19.80 -12.94
CA SER A 515 -4.75 -18.57 -12.85
C SER A 515 -4.59 -17.89 -11.49
N TYR A 516 -3.60 -17.00 -11.40
CA TYR A 516 -3.20 -16.32 -10.18
C TYR A 516 -2.76 -14.88 -10.42
N ILE A 517 -3.25 -13.96 -9.59
CA ILE A 517 -2.75 -12.60 -9.48
C ILE A 517 -2.06 -12.47 -8.12
N GLY A 518 -0.73 -12.37 -8.14
CA GLY A 518 0.06 -12.13 -6.93
C GLY A 518 0.23 -10.64 -6.67
N SER A 519 0.41 -10.26 -5.40
CA SER A 519 0.52 -8.85 -5.00
C SER A 519 1.54 -8.63 -3.89
N SER A 520 2.10 -7.42 -3.84
CA SER A 520 3.20 -7.07 -2.92
C SER A 520 2.80 -7.16 -1.45
N LYS A 521 1.51 -7.02 -1.16
CA LYS A 521 0.88 -7.10 0.16
C LYS A 521 -0.34 -8.04 0.10
N PRO A 522 -0.77 -8.64 1.22
CA PRO A 522 -2.05 -9.34 1.28
C PRO A 522 -3.18 -8.46 0.71
N THR A 523 -4.17 -9.07 0.09
CA THR A 523 -5.24 -8.32 -0.58
C THR A 523 -6.17 -7.63 0.43
N CYS A 524 -6.57 -6.40 0.16
CA CYS A 524 -7.45 -5.68 1.08
C CYS A 524 -8.87 -6.26 1.11
N ARG A 525 -9.66 -5.90 2.13
CA ARG A 525 -11.02 -6.41 2.30
C ARG A 525 -11.91 -6.18 1.07
N LEU A 526 -11.87 -4.98 0.50
CA LEU A 526 -12.72 -4.60 -0.64
C LEU A 526 -12.29 -5.29 -1.94
N CYS A 527 -10.98 -5.45 -2.18
CA CYS A 527 -10.50 -6.25 -3.30
C CYS A 527 -10.90 -7.72 -3.13
N HIS A 528 -10.79 -8.28 -1.91
CA HIS A 528 -11.23 -9.65 -1.64
C HIS A 528 -12.72 -9.83 -1.97
N TYR A 529 -13.59 -8.94 -1.49
CA TYR A 529 -15.02 -8.99 -1.81
C TYR A 529 -15.29 -8.83 -3.30
N TYR A 530 -14.57 -7.94 -3.98
CA TYR A 530 -14.68 -7.78 -5.41
C TYR A 530 -14.38 -9.09 -6.15
N PHE A 531 -13.24 -9.73 -5.87
CA PHE A 531 -12.89 -11.00 -6.53
C PHE A 531 -13.83 -12.14 -6.13
N GLU A 532 -14.36 -12.17 -4.90
CA GLU A 532 -15.38 -13.14 -4.53
C GLU A 532 -16.71 -12.94 -5.25
N ALA A 533 -17.07 -11.68 -5.56
CA ALA A 533 -18.30 -11.33 -6.25
C ALA A 533 -18.29 -11.65 -7.76
N LEU A 534 -17.10 -11.74 -8.37
CA LEU A 534 -16.92 -12.18 -9.76
C LEU A 534 -17.47 -13.59 -9.98
N GLN A 535 -18.08 -13.79 -11.15
CA GLN A 535 -18.61 -15.06 -11.65
C GLN A 535 -17.45 -15.98 -12.14
N ASP A 536 -17.76 -17.02 -12.91
CA ASP A 536 -16.80 -18.07 -13.33
C ASP A 536 -15.54 -17.50 -14.05
N ASP A 537 -14.46 -18.29 -14.09
CA ASP A 537 -13.14 -17.92 -14.66
C ASP A 537 -12.40 -16.74 -13.97
N LYS A 538 -12.58 -16.60 -12.66
CA LYS A 538 -11.79 -15.66 -11.86
C LYS A 538 -10.42 -16.23 -11.44
N PRO A 539 -9.37 -15.40 -11.42
CA PRO A 539 -8.08 -15.83 -10.88
C PRO A 539 -8.11 -15.95 -9.37
N ALA A 540 -7.31 -16.88 -8.85
CA ALA A 540 -6.96 -16.88 -7.45
C ALA A 540 -6.13 -15.63 -7.13
N ILE A 541 -6.28 -15.11 -5.91
CA ILE A 541 -5.56 -13.94 -5.42
C ILE A 541 -4.86 -14.26 -4.11
N ARG A 542 -3.95 -13.39 -3.70
CA ARG A 542 -3.31 -13.49 -2.39
C ARG A 542 -4.35 -13.39 -1.26
N SER A 543 -4.18 -14.21 -0.22
CA SER A 543 -5.06 -14.19 0.96
C SER A 543 -5.20 -12.78 1.55
N SER A 544 -6.40 -12.47 2.03
CA SER A 544 -6.75 -11.15 2.53
C SER A 544 -6.16 -10.89 3.91
N HIS A 545 -5.78 -9.64 4.18
CA HIS A 545 -5.52 -9.16 5.55
C HIS A 545 -6.73 -8.41 6.15
N TYR A 546 -7.81 -8.33 5.38
CA TYR A 546 -9.07 -7.70 5.73
C TYR A 546 -8.99 -6.24 6.17
N ASN A 547 -7.88 -5.54 5.91
CA ASN A 547 -7.86 -4.10 6.15
C ASN A 547 -8.77 -3.40 5.13
N LEU A 548 -9.57 -2.47 5.64
CA LEU A 548 -10.43 -1.60 4.86
C LEU A 548 -9.67 -0.33 4.44
N TYR A 549 -9.86 0.09 3.19
CA TYR A 549 -9.27 1.32 2.67
C TYR A 549 -10.36 2.23 2.11
N ARG A 550 -10.57 3.38 2.76
CA ARG A 550 -11.57 4.37 2.34
C ARG A 550 -11.42 4.88 0.91
N ASN A 551 -10.18 4.88 0.40
CA ASN A 551 -9.85 5.35 -0.94
C ASN A 551 -9.93 4.22 -1.98
N TRP A 552 -10.57 3.09 -1.70
CA TRP A 552 -10.81 2.08 -2.72
C TRP A 552 -11.96 2.50 -3.65
N ARG A 553 -11.95 2.03 -4.90
CA ARG A 553 -13.08 2.13 -5.83
C ARG A 553 -13.29 0.82 -6.59
N LEU A 554 -14.51 0.63 -7.07
CA LEU A 554 -14.90 -0.48 -7.93
C LEU A 554 -14.23 -0.34 -9.33
N PRO A 555 -13.83 -1.45 -9.97
CA PRO A 555 -13.37 -1.46 -11.38
C PRO A 555 -14.45 -0.98 -12.36
N GLU A 556 -14.04 -0.38 -13.47
CA GLU A 556 -14.95 0.37 -14.39
C GLU A 556 -15.21 -0.37 -15.72
N HIS A 557 -14.65 -1.55 -15.94
CA HIS A 557 -14.76 -2.30 -17.20
C HIS A 557 -16.00 -3.19 -17.35
N HIS A 558 -16.77 -3.39 -16.28
CA HIS A 558 -17.98 -4.20 -16.30
C HIS A 558 -19.14 -3.46 -16.96
N ASP A 559 -19.99 -4.18 -17.71
CA ASP A 559 -21.28 -3.65 -18.14
C ASP A 559 -22.16 -3.31 -16.93
N ALA A 560 -23.21 -2.51 -17.16
CA ALA A 560 -24.06 -1.99 -16.08
C ALA A 560 -24.69 -3.10 -15.23
N GLN A 561 -25.17 -4.19 -15.84
CA GLN A 561 -25.83 -5.26 -15.10
C GLN A 561 -24.82 -6.02 -14.23
N THR A 562 -23.70 -6.44 -14.81
CA THR A 562 -22.64 -7.15 -14.08
C THR A 562 -22.08 -6.28 -12.95
N ARG A 563 -21.91 -4.98 -13.21
CA ARG A 563 -21.45 -4.01 -12.21
C ARG A 563 -22.41 -3.90 -11.03
N ASP A 564 -23.71 -3.79 -11.29
CA ASP A 564 -24.73 -3.70 -10.25
C ASP A 564 -24.76 -4.97 -9.40
N GLU A 565 -24.71 -6.15 -10.01
CA GLU A 565 -24.64 -7.44 -9.31
C GLU A 565 -23.40 -7.57 -8.41
N ILE A 566 -22.23 -7.15 -8.91
CA ILE A 566 -20.98 -7.16 -8.13
C ILE A 566 -21.08 -6.18 -6.97
N LEU A 567 -21.57 -4.96 -7.23
CA LEU A 567 -21.71 -3.93 -6.22
C LEU A 567 -22.65 -4.38 -5.10
N ASP A 568 -23.81 -4.94 -5.44
CA ASP A 568 -24.78 -5.44 -4.47
C ASP A 568 -24.17 -6.51 -3.55
N LYS A 569 -23.41 -7.46 -4.11
CA LYS A 569 -22.70 -8.49 -3.31
C LYS A 569 -21.66 -7.87 -2.37
N ILE A 570 -20.90 -6.86 -2.82
CA ILE A 570 -19.91 -6.17 -1.98
C ILE A 570 -20.59 -5.39 -0.86
N VAL A 571 -21.64 -4.63 -1.20
CA VAL A 571 -22.41 -3.80 -0.26
C VAL A 571 -23.11 -4.66 0.79
N GLN A 572 -23.73 -5.78 0.39
CA GLN A 572 -24.35 -6.71 1.33
C GLN A 572 -23.35 -7.24 2.35
N ARG A 573 -22.14 -7.62 1.90
CA ARG A 573 -21.07 -8.08 2.79
C ARG A 573 -20.57 -6.97 3.72
N LEU A 574 -20.41 -5.75 3.21
CA LEU A 574 -20.01 -4.59 4.02
C LEU A 574 -21.03 -4.26 5.12
N ARG A 575 -22.32 -4.32 4.81
CA ARG A 575 -23.39 -4.10 5.79
C ARG A 575 -23.40 -5.16 6.88
N ALA A 576 -23.29 -6.43 6.50
CA ALA A 576 -23.18 -7.52 7.46
C ALA A 576 -21.95 -7.36 8.37
N ASP A 577 -20.81 -6.90 7.82
CA ASP A 577 -19.59 -6.60 8.56
C ASP A 577 -19.77 -5.44 9.55
N VAL A 578 -20.45 -4.36 9.15
CA VAL A 578 -20.78 -3.24 10.05
C VAL A 578 -21.64 -3.74 11.22
N ILE A 579 -22.72 -4.47 10.93
CA ILE A 579 -23.62 -5.01 11.97
C ILE A 579 -22.83 -5.91 12.93
N LYS A 580 -22.00 -6.82 12.40
CA LYS A 580 -21.16 -7.71 13.22
C LYS A 580 -20.17 -6.90 14.07
N THR A 581 -19.50 -5.91 13.49
CA THR A 581 -18.53 -5.05 14.17
C THR A 581 -19.16 -4.31 15.34
N LEU A 582 -20.37 -3.77 15.16
CA LEU A 582 -21.10 -3.03 16.20
C LEU A 582 -21.58 -3.96 17.32
N LYS A 583 -22.12 -5.14 16.98
CA LYS A 583 -22.60 -6.13 17.96
C LYS A 583 -21.47 -6.72 18.79
N GLU A 584 -20.39 -7.12 18.14
CA GLU A 584 -19.25 -7.76 18.81
C GLU A 584 -18.26 -6.77 19.41
N LYS A 585 -18.38 -5.48 19.04
CA LYS A 585 -17.43 -4.42 19.37
C LYS A 585 -15.99 -4.85 19.02
N LYS A 586 -15.84 -5.44 17.83
CA LYS A 586 -14.56 -5.98 17.30
C LYS A 586 -14.38 -5.63 15.84
N LEU A 587 -13.22 -5.09 15.48
CA LEU A 587 -12.86 -4.73 14.10
C LEU A 587 -12.22 -5.92 13.37
N ARG A 588 -12.71 -6.22 12.17
CA ARG A 588 -12.08 -7.17 11.24
C ARG A 588 -10.87 -6.52 10.57
N ARG A 589 -9.69 -6.67 11.18
CA ARG A 589 -8.45 -6.05 10.69
C ARG A 589 -7.21 -6.81 11.12
N LYS A 590 -6.17 -6.77 10.30
CA LYS A 590 -4.78 -7.03 10.70
C LYS A 590 -3.99 -5.73 10.88
N ALA A 591 -3.74 -5.33 12.14
CA ALA A 591 -3.04 -4.09 12.50
C ALA A 591 -1.61 -4.03 11.92
N LYS A 592 -0.90 -5.17 11.94
CA LYS A 592 0.42 -5.34 11.33
C LYS A 592 0.30 -6.36 10.22
N ASP A 593 0.23 -5.88 8.99
CA ASP A 593 0.11 -6.66 7.75
C ASP A 593 1.40 -7.40 7.39
N SER A 594 2.14 -7.86 8.41
CA SER A 594 3.32 -8.71 8.23
C SER A 594 2.97 -9.76 7.18
N ASN A 595 3.88 -9.97 6.22
CA ASN A 595 3.85 -11.06 5.25
C ASN A 595 4.02 -12.40 6.01
N THR A 596 3.16 -12.68 7.00
CA THR A 596 3.18 -13.88 7.85
C THR A 596 3.02 -15.14 6.99
N TYR A 597 2.45 -14.99 5.78
CA TYR A 597 2.49 -15.98 4.69
C TYR A 597 3.78 -15.91 3.85
N SER A 598 4.93 -15.79 4.50
CA SER A 598 6.24 -15.92 3.83
C SER A 598 7.11 -16.94 4.54
N SER A 599 6.50 -17.98 5.12
CA SER A 599 7.20 -19.26 5.20
C SER A 599 7.72 -19.55 3.80
N PHE A 600 9.03 -19.77 3.71
CA PHE A 600 9.62 -20.24 2.47
C PHE A 600 8.99 -21.63 2.23
N PRO A 601 8.33 -21.88 1.08
CA PRO A 601 7.72 -23.16 0.79
C PRO A 601 8.71 -24.29 1.03
N GLU A 602 8.27 -25.36 1.70
CA GLU A 602 9.15 -26.49 2.05
C GLU A 602 9.78 -27.09 0.78
N ASP A 603 9.04 -27.10 -0.32
CA ASP A 603 9.47 -27.65 -1.62
C ASP A 603 10.48 -26.77 -2.37
N LEU A 604 10.65 -25.51 -1.93
CA LEU A 604 11.75 -24.68 -2.40
C LEU A 604 13.00 -24.83 -1.52
N ARG A 605 12.89 -25.44 -0.33
CA ARG A 605 14.07 -25.72 0.51
C ARG A 605 14.89 -26.81 -0.16
N MET A 606 16.13 -26.47 -0.48
CA MET A 606 17.08 -27.47 -0.98
C MET A 606 17.22 -28.57 0.07
N LYS A 607 16.98 -29.83 -0.31
CA LYS A 607 17.47 -30.96 0.48
C LYS A 607 18.99 -30.85 0.46
N ASP A 608 19.58 -30.51 1.60
CA ASP A 608 21.02 -30.62 1.76
C ASP A 608 21.38 -32.09 1.54
N HIS A 609 21.79 -32.42 0.33
CA HIS A 609 22.44 -33.69 0.03
C HIS A 609 23.84 -33.61 0.64
N THR A 610 23.93 -33.80 1.95
CA THR A 610 25.16 -34.19 2.61
C THR A 610 25.39 -35.66 2.24
N PRO A 611 26.39 -36.02 1.42
CA PRO A 611 26.65 -37.42 1.11
C PRO A 611 27.35 -38.02 2.33
N GLY A 612 26.65 -38.89 3.06
CA GLY A 612 27.25 -39.81 4.01
C GLY A 612 27.17 -39.39 5.47
N SER A 613 26.07 -39.78 6.12
CA SER A 613 26.08 -40.19 7.53
C SER A 613 24.87 -41.08 7.77
N THR A 614 25.07 -42.38 7.55
CA THR A 614 24.27 -43.42 8.18
C THR A 614 24.46 -43.29 9.69
N GLU A 615 23.46 -42.79 10.40
CA GLU A 615 23.31 -43.09 11.82
C GLU A 615 21.91 -43.64 12.07
N SER A 616 21.95 -44.86 12.60
CA SER A 616 20.89 -45.75 13.02
C SER A 616 19.86 -45.11 13.95
N ASP A 617 18.59 -45.22 13.56
CA ASP A 617 17.46 -45.19 14.49
C ASP A 617 17.54 -46.40 15.41
N ASP A 618 17.93 -46.16 16.66
CA ASP A 618 17.77 -47.14 17.72
C ASP A 618 17.30 -46.44 19.00
N ARG A 619 16.11 -46.88 19.42
CA ARG A 619 15.56 -46.90 20.80
C ARG A 619 14.45 -45.92 21.21
N ARG A 620 13.27 -46.54 21.20
CA ARG A 620 12.40 -46.83 22.35
C ARG A 620 11.53 -45.69 22.90
N SER A 621 10.31 -45.75 22.39
CA SER A 621 9.05 -45.47 23.06
C SER A 621 8.97 -46.05 24.49
N SER A 622 8.69 -45.18 25.45
CA SER A 622 8.07 -45.47 26.76
C SER A 622 6.88 -44.51 26.84
N GLY A 623 5.63 -44.94 26.74
CA GLY A 623 4.99 -45.93 27.62
C GLY A 623 4.00 -45.16 28.49
N SER A 624 2.79 -44.92 27.97
CA SER A 624 1.63 -44.49 28.76
C SER A 624 0.57 -45.56 28.65
N THR A 625 0.27 -46.11 29.81
CA THR A 625 -0.69 -47.17 30.15
C THR A 625 -2.14 -46.74 30.00
N ASP A 626 -2.95 -47.60 29.37
CA ASP A 626 -4.37 -47.92 29.63
C ASP A 626 -4.80 -48.80 28.45
N SER A 627 -5.47 -49.96 28.55
CA SER A 627 -6.37 -50.50 29.56
C SER A 627 -6.37 -52.04 29.43
N ARG A 628 -6.59 -52.75 30.54
CA ARG A 628 -6.91 -54.18 30.54
C ARG A 628 -8.42 -54.33 30.36
N GLU A 629 -8.84 -55.18 29.42
CA GLU A 629 -10.05 -56.00 29.54
C GLU A 629 -9.93 -57.19 28.56
N ALA A 630 -9.62 -58.36 29.11
CA ALA A 630 -10.12 -59.65 28.61
C ALA A 630 -11.54 -59.80 29.22
N SER A 631 -12.51 -60.45 28.61
CA SER A 631 -12.47 -61.78 28.02
C SER A 631 -13.79 -62.09 27.29
N ASP A 632 -13.77 -63.24 26.61
CA ASP A 632 -14.93 -64.04 26.18
C ASP A 632 -15.62 -63.56 24.90
N GLY A 633 -15.84 -64.39 23.88
CA GLY A 633 -15.71 -65.82 23.73
C GLY A 633 -16.47 -66.23 22.47
N GLU A 634 -16.09 -67.39 21.94
CA GLU A 634 -16.86 -68.23 21.01
C GLU A 634 -16.90 -67.88 19.51
N SER A 635 -16.12 -68.70 18.81
CA SER A 635 -16.20 -69.12 17.43
C SER A 635 -17.53 -69.82 17.09
N GLU A 636 -18.04 -69.59 15.87
CA GLU A 636 -18.47 -70.59 14.87
C GLU A 636 -19.28 -69.83 13.79
N ALA A 637 -18.73 -69.54 12.60
CA ALA A 637 -18.44 -70.42 11.46
C ALA A 637 -19.64 -70.65 10.50
N VAL A 638 -19.35 -70.34 9.23
CA VAL A 638 -19.88 -70.90 7.97
C VAL A 638 -21.24 -70.38 7.47
N THR A 639 -21.24 -69.61 6.37
CA THR A 639 -21.65 -70.06 5.02
C THR A 639 -21.68 -68.90 4.02
N SER A 640 -20.73 -68.89 3.09
CA SER A 640 -20.91 -68.42 1.71
C SER A 640 -21.81 -69.45 0.96
N PRO A 641 -22.35 -69.23 -0.28
CA PRO A 641 -21.53 -68.82 -1.44
C PRO A 641 -22.23 -68.04 -2.59
N THR A 642 -21.37 -67.57 -3.52
CA THR A 642 -21.52 -67.52 -5.00
C THR A 642 -22.59 -66.61 -5.62
N ASP A 643 -22.34 -65.82 -6.66
CA ASP A 643 -21.27 -65.79 -7.69
C ASP A 643 -20.84 -64.34 -8.01
#